data_AF-A0A9W8A6X5-F1
#
_entry.id   AF-A0A9W8A6X5-F1
#
_cell.length_a   1.000
_cell.length_b   1.000
_cell.length_c   1.000
_cell.angle_alpha   90.00
_cell.angle_beta   90.00
_cell.angle_gamma   90.00
#
_symmetry.space_group_name_H-M   'P 1'
#
loop_
_entity.id
_entity.type
_entity.pdbx_description
1 polymer ?
#
loop_
_entity_poly.entity_id
_entity_poly.type
_entity_poly.pdbx_seq_one_letter_code
_entity_poly.pdbx_strand_id
1 'polypeptide(L)'
;MEEVRQHAVARLGELLKHPDDINFKVEVLRRKLLKEKRVLETQLNTDVQRQFDEIKDGLQWMSGSQGQVELVRRRVAQIDQLCQEAKLWIPHYERIAKISCTHRNFLATIDFVKEFRTFNEKRHQVAQLLDQAEAHIETLDLNLLRIHYELRQLEELRDRAMRYTAVGHPDVAHTLERMFGDIDSLSERFERILWGLAEYVFELAEQLRFDLIVQVCKVVEYEERRDQQGALLQQRGGQDAMKVVSPAAGSNWTRTDRHYKRTLLERLERAIRHRLATMLGPLSGADAAQTLEAMDEALAAFGQLTENVAQDLALVQNYVAPCFPPDFDILPFFVTHYHRAVYDHVQRLQDSPMDGGTILDLLRVSREYHVTIYETLGFPQEWLEPKLLEGKEEVLIQEYMAIVRKKLREWVDNLMATETAEFVNRTKAPEVDADNLYCMQTSVIMFQIVNEQVELACESTRGRLIFDVVSECHAVFRIAQQQWKRHLDAECRRQATRAADVPPGLVDYVIALANDHLRAVEYTESVLSRACEVVNRSYQEKLHAELSLAMDEFMNLAKACCTALCGIVFDDVLPVFGQLFTPAWYKDDILQAVVLTLKDYSEDFRHHLHEYLFELVIKHILERFATLYLDAVANKGARFTRPASVIKFHADVEAAETFFRTCLDAITVDAWLQPLHQTGALIESSATLIFLDFYAMKKQYPDLPLSFVKDILQKRDDVDRSQVKEIMETLNNKVKSEPSGMHKTQTIFSQLTNY
;
A
#
# COMPACT_ATOMS: atom_id res chain seq x y z
N MET A 1 -0.52 26.40 39.07
CA MET A 1 -1.24 27.59 38.54
C MET A 1 -0.70 28.00 37.17
N GLU A 2 0.62 27.96 36.94
CA GLU A 2 1.25 28.21 35.62
C GLU A 2 0.73 27.28 34.50
N GLU A 3 0.71 25.96 34.72
CA GLU A 3 0.29 24.96 33.70
C GLU A 3 -1.18 25.09 33.31
N VAL A 4 -2.06 25.36 34.30
CA VAL A 4 -3.50 25.57 34.06
C VAL A 4 -3.74 26.83 33.22
N ARG A 5 -2.94 27.88 33.44
CA ARG A 5 -2.98 29.09 32.61
C ARG A 5 -2.51 28.81 31.19
N GLN A 6 -1.42 28.06 31.02
CA GLN A 6 -0.91 27.68 29.70
C GLN A 6 -1.93 26.84 28.91
N HIS A 7 -2.59 25.89 29.58
CA HIS A 7 -3.61 25.07 28.93
C HIS A 7 -4.88 25.86 28.59
N ALA A 8 -5.29 26.80 29.46
CA ALA A 8 -6.40 27.72 29.17
C ALA A 8 -6.08 28.65 27.99
N VAL A 9 -4.83 29.14 27.89
CA VAL A 9 -4.36 29.96 26.76
C VAL A 9 -4.34 29.15 25.46
N ALA A 10 -3.86 27.90 25.48
CA ALA A 10 -3.89 27.02 24.32
C ALA A 10 -5.34 26.75 23.84
N ARG A 11 -6.25 26.46 24.77
CA ARG A 11 -7.67 26.22 24.48
C ARG A 11 -8.39 27.48 23.97
N LEU A 12 -8.03 28.66 24.48
CA LEU A 12 -8.53 29.94 23.96
C LEU A 12 -7.96 30.25 22.57
N GLY A 13 -6.70 29.87 22.30
CA GLY A 13 -6.06 30.01 20.99
C GLY A 13 -6.68 29.13 19.91
N GLU A 14 -7.22 27.97 20.27
CA GLU A 14 -8.01 27.13 19.34
C GLU A 14 -9.38 27.72 19.00
N LEU A 15 -9.99 28.44 19.95
CA LEU A 15 -11.38 28.92 19.86
C LEU A 15 -11.51 30.32 19.24
N LEU A 16 -10.45 31.14 19.27
CA LEU A 16 -10.42 32.51 18.74
C LEU A 16 -9.31 32.62 17.68
N LYS A 17 -9.64 32.29 16.43
CA LYS A 17 -8.67 32.26 15.32
C LYS A 17 -8.64 33.55 14.48
N HIS A 18 -9.73 34.33 14.46
CA HIS A 18 -9.82 35.59 13.71
C HIS A 18 -10.05 36.83 14.61
N PRO A 19 -9.57 38.03 14.24
CA PRO A 19 -9.75 39.26 15.02
C PRO A 19 -11.21 39.64 15.30
N ASP A 20 -12.12 39.34 14.36
CA ASP A 20 -13.56 39.62 14.50
C ASP A 20 -14.27 38.70 15.52
N ASP A 21 -13.65 37.56 15.87
CA ASP A 21 -14.19 36.62 16.87
C ASP A 21 -14.19 37.24 18.29
N ILE A 22 -13.33 38.23 18.53
CA ILE A 22 -13.23 38.93 19.82
C ILE A 22 -14.52 39.71 20.12
N ASN A 23 -15.15 40.30 19.10
CA ASN A 23 -16.34 41.14 19.29
C ASN A 23 -17.63 40.32 19.38
N PHE A 24 -17.76 39.20 18.65
CA PHE A 24 -19.02 38.46 18.57
C PHE A 24 -19.04 37.17 19.43
N LYS A 25 -17.91 36.46 19.59
CA LYS A 25 -17.90 35.15 20.25
C LYS A 25 -17.55 35.20 21.73
N VAL A 26 -16.85 36.23 22.20
CA VAL A 26 -16.37 36.31 23.60
C VAL A 26 -17.51 36.35 24.62
N GLU A 27 -18.56 37.12 24.38
CA GLU A 27 -19.72 37.17 25.28
C GLU A 27 -20.43 35.81 25.38
N VAL A 28 -20.59 35.12 24.26
CA VAL A 28 -21.24 33.81 24.19
C VAL A 28 -20.38 32.75 24.88
N LEU A 29 -19.07 32.72 24.62
CA LEU A 29 -18.13 31.83 25.26
C LEU A 29 -18.04 32.09 26.77
N ARG A 30 -18.06 33.37 27.20
CA ARG A 30 -18.07 33.72 28.62
C ARG A 30 -19.33 33.22 29.33
N ARG A 31 -20.51 33.35 28.70
CA ARG A 31 -21.76 32.78 29.26
C ARG A 31 -21.70 31.26 29.31
N LYS A 32 -21.15 30.60 28.28
CA LYS A 32 -20.97 29.14 28.25
C LYS A 32 -20.02 28.65 29.34
N LEU A 33 -18.84 29.25 29.47
CA LEU A 33 -17.85 28.91 30.49
C LEU A 33 -18.35 29.22 31.91
N LEU A 34 -19.14 30.28 32.10
CA LEU A 34 -19.80 30.55 33.38
C LEU A 34 -20.84 29.48 33.74
N LYS A 35 -21.58 28.98 32.74
CA LYS A 35 -22.52 27.89 32.95
C LYS A 35 -21.79 26.59 33.29
N GLU A 36 -20.74 26.25 32.54
CA GLU A 36 -19.89 25.08 32.81
C GLU A 36 -19.23 25.18 34.19
N LYS A 37 -18.68 26.33 34.55
CA LYS A 37 -18.13 26.58 35.89
C LYS A 37 -19.17 26.36 36.99
N ARG A 38 -20.38 26.90 36.83
CA ARG A 38 -21.46 26.71 37.82
C ARG A 38 -21.84 25.24 37.98
N VAL A 39 -21.93 24.49 36.87
CA VAL A 39 -22.21 23.05 36.90
C VAL A 39 -21.09 22.31 37.64
N LEU A 40 -19.83 22.59 37.30
CA LEU A 40 -18.68 21.99 37.97
C LEU A 40 -18.60 22.36 39.45
N GLU A 41 -18.88 23.60 39.83
CA GLU A 41 -18.94 24.01 41.24
C GLU A 41 -20.05 23.30 41.99
N THR A 42 -21.24 23.12 41.39
CA THR A 42 -22.32 22.35 42.02
C THR A 42 -21.98 20.88 42.17
N GLN A 43 -21.37 20.27 41.15
CA GLN A 43 -20.93 18.87 41.20
C GLN A 43 -19.85 18.69 42.26
N LEU A 44 -18.81 19.52 42.23
CA LEU A 44 -17.73 19.50 43.20
C LEU A 44 -18.25 19.70 44.63
N ASN A 45 -19.17 20.63 44.85
CA ASN A 45 -19.74 20.84 46.17
C ASN A 45 -20.56 19.63 46.64
N THR A 46 -21.30 18.99 45.73
CA THR A 46 -22.06 17.77 46.03
C THR A 46 -21.11 16.60 46.36
N ASP A 47 -20.05 16.43 45.59
CA ASP A 47 -19.05 15.37 45.80
C ASP A 47 -18.25 15.61 47.09
N VAL A 48 -17.86 16.85 47.37
CA VAL A 48 -17.18 17.23 48.63
C VAL A 48 -18.11 16.98 49.82
N GLN A 49 -19.39 17.33 49.71
CA GLN A 49 -20.39 17.03 50.75
C GLN A 49 -20.53 15.52 50.95
N ARG A 50 -20.62 14.74 49.86
CA ARG A 50 -20.71 13.27 49.91
C ARG A 50 -19.49 12.64 50.57
N GLN A 51 -18.29 13.07 50.18
CA GLN A 51 -17.03 12.61 50.78
C GLN A 51 -16.96 12.99 52.26
N PHE A 52 -17.42 14.18 52.63
CA PHE A 52 -17.45 14.60 54.03
C PHE A 52 -18.43 13.76 54.86
N ASP A 53 -19.61 13.46 54.32
CA ASP A 53 -20.59 12.59 54.95
C ASP A 53 -20.08 11.14 55.07
N GLU A 54 -19.44 10.59 54.03
CA GLU A 54 -18.76 9.27 54.07
C GLU A 54 -17.65 9.22 55.12
N ILE A 55 -16.83 10.28 55.24
CA ILE A 55 -15.77 10.38 56.26
C ILE A 55 -16.38 10.47 57.66
N LYS A 56 -17.46 11.24 57.82
CA LYS A 56 -18.17 11.39 59.09
C LYS A 56 -18.80 10.07 59.52
N ASP A 57 -19.46 9.37 58.62
CA ASP A 57 -20.05 8.05 58.86
C ASP A 57 -18.95 7.02 59.15
N GLY A 58 -17.86 7.04 58.39
CA GLY A 58 -16.68 6.20 58.62
C GLY A 58 -16.04 6.42 59.99
N LEU A 59 -15.92 7.67 60.44
CA LEU A 59 -15.44 8.03 61.78
C LEU A 59 -16.42 7.56 62.87
N GLN A 60 -17.72 7.69 62.64
CA GLN A 60 -18.75 7.18 63.56
C GLN A 60 -18.71 5.66 63.65
N TRP A 61 -18.54 4.95 62.53
CA TRP A 61 -18.39 3.50 62.49
C TRP A 61 -17.09 3.03 63.12
N MET A 62 -15.97 3.73 62.92
CA MET A 62 -14.71 3.39 63.59
C MET A 62 -14.81 3.55 65.11
N SER A 63 -15.35 4.69 65.56
CA SER A 63 -15.61 4.97 66.98
C SER A 63 -16.55 3.92 67.59
N GLY A 64 -17.65 3.62 66.91
CA GLY A 64 -18.60 2.60 67.32
C GLY A 64 -18.03 1.18 67.30
N SER A 65 -17.27 0.83 66.26
CA SER A 65 -16.67 -0.51 66.07
C SER A 65 -15.65 -0.81 67.15
N GLN A 66 -14.81 0.16 67.54
CA GLN A 66 -13.89 -0.04 68.65
C GLN A 66 -14.66 -0.39 69.94
N GLY A 67 -15.74 0.35 70.25
CA GLY A 67 -16.62 0.03 71.38
C GLY A 67 -17.31 -1.34 71.26
N GLN A 68 -17.79 -1.71 70.07
CA GLN A 68 -18.43 -3.00 69.82
C GLN A 68 -17.43 -4.17 69.92
N VAL A 69 -16.21 -4.02 69.42
CA VAL A 69 -15.14 -5.02 69.54
C VAL A 69 -14.73 -5.20 70.98
N GLU A 70 -14.59 -4.11 71.74
CA GLU A 70 -14.31 -4.17 73.18
C GLU A 70 -15.45 -4.89 73.93
N LEU A 71 -16.70 -4.62 73.57
CA LEU A 71 -17.88 -5.27 74.12
C LEU A 71 -17.93 -6.76 73.77
N VAL A 72 -17.67 -7.14 72.52
CA VAL A 72 -17.60 -8.53 72.07
C VAL A 72 -16.47 -9.25 72.79
N ARG A 73 -15.29 -8.63 72.92
CA ARG A 73 -14.17 -9.21 73.66
C ARG A 73 -14.52 -9.45 75.12
N ARG A 74 -15.19 -8.50 75.77
CA ARG A 74 -15.70 -8.66 77.16
C ARG A 74 -16.74 -9.78 77.24
N ARG A 75 -17.70 -9.84 76.30
CA ARG A 75 -18.71 -10.91 76.26
C ARG A 75 -18.10 -12.27 76.01
N VAL A 76 -17.10 -12.39 75.12
CA VAL A 76 -16.38 -13.65 74.87
C VAL A 76 -15.57 -14.05 76.09
N ALA A 77 -14.88 -13.12 76.75
CA ALA A 77 -14.18 -13.39 78.01
C ALA A 77 -15.16 -13.81 79.11
N GLN A 78 -16.34 -13.19 79.18
CA GLN A 78 -17.40 -13.55 80.12
C GLN A 78 -18.00 -14.93 79.79
N ILE A 79 -18.20 -15.25 78.51
CA ILE A 79 -18.62 -16.59 78.07
C ILE A 79 -17.56 -17.63 78.45
N ASP A 80 -16.27 -17.34 78.24
CA ASP A 80 -15.20 -18.26 78.62
C ASP A 80 -15.12 -18.43 80.14
N GLN A 81 -15.29 -17.36 80.92
CA GLN A 81 -15.43 -17.44 82.37
C GLN A 81 -16.65 -18.28 82.78
N LEU A 82 -17.82 -18.04 82.19
CA LEU A 82 -19.03 -18.84 82.45
C LEU A 82 -18.86 -20.31 82.01
N CYS A 83 -18.12 -20.58 80.94
CA CYS A 83 -17.78 -21.94 80.51
C CYS A 83 -16.77 -22.60 81.47
N GLN A 84 -15.80 -21.86 82.00
CA GLN A 84 -14.87 -22.36 83.03
C GLN A 84 -15.58 -22.62 84.35
N GLU A 85 -16.50 -21.74 84.73
CA GLU A 85 -17.39 -21.95 85.88
C GLU A 85 -18.27 -23.17 85.62
N ALA A 86 -18.96 -23.30 84.49
CA ALA A 86 -19.77 -24.48 84.17
C ALA A 86 -18.97 -25.80 84.17
N LYS A 87 -17.68 -25.79 83.79
CA LYS A 87 -16.77 -26.94 83.92
C LYS A 87 -16.57 -27.39 85.37
N LEU A 88 -16.63 -26.47 86.33
CA LEU A 88 -16.52 -26.76 87.77
C LEU A 88 -17.85 -27.27 88.36
N TRP A 89 -18.99 -26.89 87.78
CA TRP A 89 -20.33 -27.28 88.27
C TRP A 89 -20.71 -28.71 87.85
N ILE A 90 -20.11 -29.24 86.78
CA ILE A 90 -20.33 -30.61 86.30
C ILE A 90 -19.27 -31.55 86.92
N PRO A 91 -19.61 -32.41 87.90
CA PRO A 91 -18.68 -33.41 88.40
C PRO A 91 -18.20 -34.33 87.27
N HIS A 92 -16.89 -34.47 87.12
CA HIS A 92 -16.21 -35.26 86.08
C HIS A 92 -16.42 -34.80 84.62
N TYR A 93 -16.52 -33.49 84.37
CA TYR A 93 -16.62 -32.91 83.02
C TYR A 93 -15.56 -33.44 82.03
N GLU A 94 -14.29 -33.60 82.44
CA GLU A 94 -13.24 -34.16 81.57
C GLU A 94 -13.57 -35.57 81.07
N ARG A 95 -14.25 -36.38 81.90
CA ARG A 95 -14.62 -37.75 81.56
C ARG A 95 -15.80 -37.76 80.60
N ILE A 96 -16.77 -36.87 80.78
CA ILE A 96 -17.91 -36.67 79.86
C ILE A 96 -17.42 -36.10 78.53
N ALA A 97 -16.49 -35.15 78.53
CA ALA A 97 -15.88 -34.59 77.32
C ALA A 97 -15.07 -35.65 76.56
N LYS A 98 -14.31 -36.49 77.27
CA LYS A 98 -13.65 -37.66 76.67
C LYS A 98 -14.67 -38.64 76.09
N ILE A 99 -15.74 -38.98 76.81
CA ILE A 99 -16.79 -39.88 76.32
C ILE A 99 -17.51 -39.29 75.10
N SER A 100 -17.82 -38.00 75.10
CA SER A 100 -18.45 -37.30 73.97
C SER A 100 -17.53 -37.25 72.75
N CYS A 101 -16.23 -36.98 72.97
CA CYS A 101 -15.21 -37.04 71.92
C CYS A 101 -15.07 -38.47 71.37
N THR A 102 -15.00 -39.47 72.23
CA THR A 102 -14.97 -40.88 71.83
C THR A 102 -16.23 -41.29 71.08
N HIS A 103 -17.41 -40.86 71.53
CA HIS A 103 -18.68 -41.14 70.84
C HIS A 103 -18.71 -40.48 69.46
N ARG A 104 -18.29 -39.22 69.34
CA ARG A 104 -18.16 -38.51 68.06
C ARG A 104 -17.17 -39.19 67.12
N ASN A 105 -16.01 -39.61 67.63
CA ASN A 105 -15.01 -40.33 66.86
C ASN A 105 -15.53 -41.72 66.44
N PHE A 106 -16.30 -42.39 67.30
CA PHE A 106 -16.90 -43.68 67.02
C PHE A 106 -17.98 -43.57 65.93
N LEU A 107 -18.84 -42.56 65.99
CA LEU A 107 -19.81 -42.25 64.93
C LEU A 107 -19.10 -41.94 63.62
N ALA A 108 -18.09 -41.07 63.64
CA ALA A 108 -17.29 -40.76 62.45
C ALA A 108 -16.61 -42.00 61.85
N THR A 109 -16.16 -42.94 62.69
CA THR A 109 -15.56 -44.20 62.25
C THR A 109 -16.60 -45.15 61.66
N ILE A 110 -17.78 -45.26 62.27
CA ILE A 110 -18.89 -46.06 61.73
C ILE A 110 -19.28 -45.54 60.34
N ASP A 111 -19.41 -44.23 60.19
CA ASP A 111 -19.79 -43.63 58.92
C ASP A 111 -18.69 -43.78 57.86
N PHE A 112 -17.42 -43.64 58.25
CA PHE A 112 -16.29 -43.95 57.38
C PHE A 112 -16.28 -45.41 56.90
N VAL A 113 -16.58 -46.38 57.77
CA VAL A 113 -16.63 -47.81 57.39
C VAL A 113 -17.82 -48.09 56.45
N LYS A 114 -18.97 -47.44 56.66
CA LYS A 114 -20.10 -47.56 55.71
C LYS A 114 -19.71 -47.00 54.34
N GLU A 115 -19.10 -45.82 54.29
CA GLU A 115 -18.61 -45.21 53.05
C GLU A 115 -17.58 -46.11 52.35
N PHE A 116 -16.63 -46.67 53.10
CA PHE A 116 -15.61 -47.58 52.57
C PHE A 116 -16.19 -48.88 52.00
N ARG A 117 -17.28 -49.41 52.58
CA ARG A 117 -17.96 -50.59 52.01
C ARG A 117 -18.63 -50.29 50.66
N THR A 118 -19.20 -49.10 50.52
CA THR A 118 -19.82 -48.64 49.27
C THR A 118 -18.81 -48.22 48.20
N PHE A 119 -17.51 -48.20 48.52
CA PHE A 119 -16.44 -47.73 47.63
C PHE A 119 -16.40 -48.47 46.29
N ASN A 120 -16.42 -49.81 46.31
CA ASN A 120 -16.32 -50.59 45.07
C ASN A 120 -17.53 -50.41 44.15
N GLU A 121 -18.72 -50.23 44.74
CA GLU A 121 -19.96 -49.96 43.99
C GLU A 121 -19.90 -48.59 43.32
N LYS A 122 -19.51 -47.55 44.06
CA LYS A 122 -19.31 -46.20 43.52
C LYS A 122 -18.23 -46.15 42.45
N ARG A 123 -17.13 -46.90 42.64
CA ARG A 123 -16.06 -47.03 41.63
C ARG A 123 -16.58 -47.62 40.32
N HIS A 124 -17.37 -48.69 40.38
CA HIS A 124 -17.97 -49.28 39.17
C HIS A 124 -18.98 -48.34 38.51
N GLN A 125 -19.74 -47.57 39.28
CA GLN A 125 -20.64 -46.55 38.73
C GLN A 125 -19.86 -45.45 38.01
N VAL A 126 -18.76 -44.94 38.58
CA VAL A 126 -17.90 -43.93 37.92
C VAL A 126 -17.28 -44.49 36.64
N ALA A 127 -16.80 -45.74 36.65
CA ALA A 127 -16.28 -46.39 35.45
C ALA A 127 -17.33 -46.50 34.33
N GLN A 128 -18.57 -46.92 34.67
CA GLN A 128 -19.67 -46.98 33.70
C GLN A 128 -20.06 -45.60 33.16
N LEU A 129 -20.06 -44.56 34.00
CA LEU A 129 -20.34 -43.20 33.57
C LEU A 129 -19.24 -42.66 32.66
N LEU A 130 -17.97 -43.03 32.88
CA LEU A 130 -16.85 -42.70 31.99
C LEU A 130 -16.94 -43.45 30.66
N ASP A 131 -17.29 -44.74 30.67
CA ASP A 131 -17.49 -45.53 29.45
C ASP A 131 -18.64 -44.94 28.59
N GLN A 132 -19.73 -44.52 29.22
CA GLN A 132 -20.84 -43.82 28.56
C GLN A 132 -20.39 -42.45 28.03
N ALA A 133 -19.57 -41.72 28.79
CA ALA A 133 -19.04 -40.44 28.35
C ALA A 133 -18.14 -40.58 27.13
N GLU A 134 -17.26 -41.58 27.09
CA GLU A 134 -16.39 -41.88 25.94
C GLU A 134 -17.19 -42.29 24.70
N ALA A 135 -18.28 -43.05 24.87
CA ALA A 135 -19.16 -43.45 23.76
C ALA A 135 -20.07 -42.31 23.25
N HIS A 136 -20.26 -41.25 24.03
CA HIS A 136 -21.16 -40.14 23.74
C HIS A 136 -20.44 -38.82 23.46
N ILE A 137 -19.11 -38.84 23.27
CA ILE A 137 -18.31 -37.67 22.88
C ILE A 137 -18.87 -37.03 21.60
N GLU A 138 -19.33 -37.83 20.64
CA GLU A 138 -19.90 -37.35 19.37
C GLU A 138 -21.33 -36.79 19.52
N THR A 139 -22.10 -37.31 20.47
CA THR A 139 -23.49 -36.89 20.72
C THR A 139 -23.63 -35.72 21.69
N LEU A 140 -22.53 -35.36 22.37
CA LEU A 140 -22.40 -34.19 23.25
C LEU A 140 -23.32 -34.13 24.48
N ASP A 141 -24.09 -35.18 24.78
CA ASP A 141 -24.89 -35.25 26.02
C ASP A 141 -24.07 -35.80 27.20
N LEU A 142 -23.26 -34.91 27.78
CA LEU A 142 -22.34 -35.21 28.88
C LEU A 142 -22.70 -34.40 30.13
N ASN A 143 -22.76 -35.09 31.27
CA ASN A 143 -22.87 -34.45 32.59
C ASN A 143 -21.53 -34.52 33.31
N LEU A 144 -20.58 -33.68 32.88
CA LEU A 144 -19.21 -33.65 33.39
C LEU A 144 -19.16 -33.40 34.90
N LEU A 145 -20.05 -32.54 35.40
CA LEU A 145 -20.16 -32.20 36.82
C LEU A 145 -20.51 -33.40 37.70
N ARG A 146 -21.36 -34.31 37.20
CA ARG A 146 -21.76 -35.50 37.96
C ARG A 146 -20.61 -36.49 38.04
N ILE A 147 -19.90 -36.70 36.94
CA ILE A 147 -18.72 -37.58 36.89
C ILE A 147 -17.64 -37.03 37.82
N HIS A 148 -17.37 -35.72 37.73
CA HIS A 148 -16.41 -35.04 38.59
C HIS A 148 -16.78 -35.15 40.08
N TYR A 149 -18.04 -34.94 40.44
CA TYR A 149 -18.50 -35.05 41.83
C TYR A 149 -18.32 -36.46 42.42
N GLU A 150 -18.69 -37.51 41.68
CA GLU A 150 -18.54 -38.89 42.15
C GLU A 150 -17.07 -39.32 42.20
N LEU A 151 -16.27 -38.94 41.19
CA LEU A 151 -14.81 -39.15 41.21
C LEU A 151 -14.19 -38.44 42.42
N ARG A 152 -14.64 -37.22 42.71
CA ARG A 152 -14.14 -36.43 43.83
C ARG A 152 -14.48 -37.04 45.18
N GLN A 153 -15.67 -37.62 45.37
CA GLN A 153 -15.98 -38.36 46.59
C GLN A 153 -15.02 -39.53 46.81
N LEU A 154 -14.64 -40.23 45.74
CA LEU A 154 -13.68 -41.33 45.79
C LEU A 154 -12.27 -40.82 46.14
N GLU A 155 -11.84 -39.72 45.55
CA GLU A 155 -10.58 -39.06 45.90
C GLU A 155 -10.56 -38.58 47.36
N GLU A 156 -11.62 -37.93 47.85
CA GLU A 156 -11.69 -37.50 49.26
C GLU A 156 -11.70 -38.66 50.24
N LEU A 157 -12.31 -39.79 49.87
CA LEU A 157 -12.28 -41.01 50.68
C LEU A 157 -10.88 -41.61 50.71
N ARG A 158 -10.17 -41.65 49.57
CA ARG A 158 -8.75 -42.03 49.49
C ARG A 158 -7.91 -41.11 50.38
N ASP A 159 -8.04 -39.81 50.21
CA ASP A 159 -7.28 -38.79 50.92
C ASP A 159 -7.51 -38.88 52.45
N ARG A 160 -8.76 -39.08 52.89
CA ARG A 160 -9.10 -39.34 54.30
C ARG A 160 -8.51 -40.66 54.80
N ALA A 161 -8.64 -41.74 54.03
CA ALA A 161 -8.09 -43.06 54.38
C ALA A 161 -6.57 -43.00 54.56
N MET A 162 -5.86 -42.35 53.62
CA MET A 162 -4.40 -42.17 53.66
C MET A 162 -3.96 -41.30 54.84
N ARG A 163 -4.72 -40.25 55.20
CA ARG A 163 -4.46 -39.47 56.42
C ARG A 163 -4.63 -40.30 57.70
N TYR A 164 -5.58 -41.22 57.75
CA TYR A 164 -5.76 -42.10 58.91
C TYR A 164 -4.65 -43.16 59.01
N THR A 165 -4.13 -43.65 57.89
CA THR A 165 -3.04 -44.65 57.87
C THR A 165 -1.65 -44.07 58.01
N ALA A 166 -1.48 -42.75 57.89
CA ALA A 166 -0.21 -42.06 58.15
C ALA A 166 0.32 -42.28 59.59
N VAL A 167 -0.53 -42.71 60.53
CA VAL A 167 -0.18 -43.04 61.93
C VAL A 167 -0.14 -44.56 62.17
N GLY A 168 -0.44 -45.38 61.15
CA GLY A 168 -0.62 -46.84 61.23
C GLY A 168 0.55 -47.70 60.71
N HIS A 169 0.34 -49.01 60.62
CA HIS A 169 1.33 -49.99 60.12
C HIS A 169 1.55 -49.84 58.60
N PRO A 170 2.79 -49.88 58.09
CA PRO A 170 3.10 -49.62 56.67
C PRO A 170 2.44 -50.59 55.68
N ASP A 171 2.18 -51.83 56.07
CA ASP A 171 1.52 -52.84 55.21
C ASP A 171 0.07 -52.45 54.84
N VAL A 172 -0.62 -51.74 55.74
CA VAL A 172 -2.00 -51.26 55.50
C VAL A 172 -1.98 -50.10 54.51
N ALA A 173 -0.99 -49.21 54.61
CA ALA A 173 -0.80 -48.13 53.64
C ALA A 173 -0.53 -48.69 52.24
N HIS A 174 0.35 -49.70 52.12
CA HIS A 174 0.65 -50.32 50.82
C HIS A 174 -0.54 -51.08 50.20
N THR A 175 -1.37 -51.72 51.04
CA THR A 175 -2.59 -52.39 50.58
C THR A 175 -3.64 -51.37 50.09
N LEU A 176 -3.78 -50.24 50.78
CA LEU A 176 -4.66 -49.15 50.37
C LEU A 176 -4.17 -48.46 49.10
N GLU A 177 -2.86 -48.20 48.97
CA GLU A 177 -2.26 -47.67 47.74
C GLU A 177 -2.57 -48.55 46.54
N ARG A 178 -2.44 -49.88 46.68
CA ARG A 178 -2.80 -50.82 45.61
C ARG A 178 -4.30 -50.83 45.29
N MET A 179 -5.16 -50.67 46.29
CA MET A 179 -6.62 -50.59 46.06
C MET A 179 -7.04 -49.25 45.43
N PHE A 180 -6.31 -48.18 45.71
CA PHE A 180 -6.60 -46.83 45.23
C PHE A 180 -5.87 -46.48 43.93
N GLY A 181 -4.86 -47.23 43.50
CA GLY A 181 -4.16 -47.00 42.22
C GLY A 181 -5.08 -47.03 41.00
N ASP A 182 -6.16 -47.82 41.06
CA ASP A 182 -7.20 -47.83 40.01
C ASP A 182 -7.94 -46.48 39.91
N ILE A 183 -8.01 -45.67 40.98
CA ILE A 183 -8.63 -44.32 40.95
C ILE A 183 -7.81 -43.37 40.07
N ASP A 184 -6.48 -43.46 40.14
CA ASP A 184 -5.62 -42.57 39.36
C ASP A 184 -5.84 -42.82 37.86
N SER A 185 -6.06 -44.07 37.45
CA SER A 185 -6.44 -44.41 36.07
C SER A 185 -7.80 -43.83 35.65
N LEU A 186 -8.78 -43.77 36.57
CA LEU A 186 -10.09 -43.15 36.32
C LEU A 186 -9.97 -41.62 36.23
N SER A 187 -9.10 -41.02 37.05
CA SER A 187 -8.78 -39.60 37.00
C SER A 187 -8.13 -39.23 35.67
N GLU A 188 -7.16 -40.02 35.19
CA GLU A 188 -6.53 -39.81 33.88
C GLU A 188 -7.51 -39.94 32.71
N ARG A 189 -8.45 -40.90 32.80
CA ARG A 189 -9.53 -41.04 31.80
C ARG A 189 -10.44 -39.80 31.77
N PHE A 190 -10.87 -39.35 32.95
CA PHE A 190 -11.68 -38.14 33.06
C PHE A 190 -10.94 -36.91 32.53
N GLU A 191 -9.67 -36.74 32.89
CA GLU A 191 -8.84 -35.64 32.39
C GLU A 191 -8.68 -35.68 30.87
N ARG A 192 -8.52 -36.86 30.25
CA ARG A 192 -8.50 -36.98 28.79
C ARG A 192 -9.78 -36.47 28.13
N ILE A 193 -10.95 -36.77 28.70
CA ILE A 193 -12.24 -36.28 28.19
C ILE A 193 -12.35 -34.76 28.39
N LEU A 194 -11.97 -34.26 29.56
CA LEU A 194 -11.97 -32.83 29.89
C LEU A 194 -11.10 -32.03 28.91
N TRP A 195 -9.87 -32.50 28.67
CA TRP A 195 -8.94 -31.82 27.76
C TRP A 195 -9.31 -31.99 26.29
N GLY A 196 -9.91 -33.12 25.90
CA GLY A 196 -10.49 -33.28 24.57
C GLY A 196 -11.58 -32.24 24.30
N LEU A 197 -12.51 -32.04 25.24
CA LEU A 197 -13.53 -30.99 25.14
C LEU A 197 -12.94 -29.58 25.09
N ALA A 198 -11.84 -29.33 25.81
CA ALA A 198 -11.11 -28.06 25.75
C ALA A 198 -10.39 -27.83 24.41
N GLU A 199 -9.94 -28.89 23.74
CA GLU A 199 -9.34 -28.80 22.40
C GLU A 199 -10.39 -28.53 21.31
N TYR A 200 -11.64 -29.00 21.50
CA TYR A 200 -12.76 -28.80 20.57
C TYR A 200 -13.66 -27.59 20.89
N VAL A 201 -13.13 -26.56 21.56
CA VAL A 201 -13.95 -25.42 22.03
C VAL A 201 -14.62 -24.65 20.89
N PHE A 202 -14.01 -24.60 19.71
CA PHE A 202 -14.60 -23.92 18.56
C PHE A 202 -15.76 -24.72 17.96
N GLU A 203 -15.63 -26.03 17.79
CA GLU A 203 -16.74 -26.88 17.32
C GLU A 203 -17.90 -26.87 18.31
N LEU A 204 -17.62 -26.86 19.62
CA LEU A 204 -18.63 -26.74 20.66
C LEU A 204 -19.40 -25.41 20.59
N ALA A 205 -18.69 -24.33 20.28
CA ALA A 205 -19.29 -23.00 20.15
C ALA A 205 -20.12 -22.88 18.87
N GLU A 206 -19.68 -23.47 17.75
CA GLU A 206 -20.47 -23.54 16.50
C GLU A 206 -21.76 -24.36 16.65
N GLN A 207 -21.69 -25.47 17.39
CA GLN A 207 -22.83 -26.34 17.67
C GLN A 207 -23.75 -25.80 18.78
N LEU A 208 -23.48 -24.58 19.29
CA LEU A 208 -24.24 -23.90 20.34
C LEU A 208 -24.34 -24.68 21.67
N ARG A 209 -23.37 -25.57 21.96
CA ARG A 209 -23.30 -26.37 23.20
C ARG A 209 -22.51 -25.64 24.30
N PHE A 210 -23.01 -24.46 24.69
CA PHE A 210 -22.40 -23.62 25.73
C PHE A 210 -22.45 -24.26 27.13
N ASP A 211 -23.40 -25.17 27.34
CA ASP A 211 -23.57 -25.94 28.56
C ASP A 211 -22.31 -26.71 28.93
N LEU A 212 -21.66 -27.35 27.95
CA LEU A 212 -20.44 -28.14 28.17
C LEU A 212 -19.23 -27.26 28.49
N ILE A 213 -19.07 -26.13 27.79
CA ILE A 213 -17.99 -25.17 28.05
C ILE A 213 -18.08 -24.67 29.49
N VAL A 214 -19.28 -24.28 29.95
CA VAL A 214 -19.52 -23.85 31.33
C VAL A 214 -19.24 -24.98 32.32
N GLN A 215 -19.57 -26.24 32.00
CA GLN A 215 -19.25 -27.38 32.87
C GLN A 215 -17.74 -27.59 33.01
N VAL A 216 -16.97 -27.50 31.92
CA VAL A 216 -15.50 -27.55 31.94
C VAL A 216 -14.94 -26.44 32.82
N CYS A 217 -15.39 -25.19 32.62
CA CYS A 217 -14.97 -24.04 33.42
C CYS A 217 -15.27 -24.22 34.92
N LYS A 218 -16.46 -24.74 35.26
CA LYS A 218 -16.85 -24.99 36.66
C LYS A 218 -15.98 -26.05 37.32
N VAL A 219 -15.62 -27.11 36.61
CA VAL A 219 -14.69 -28.13 37.11
C VAL A 219 -13.33 -27.51 37.40
N VAL A 220 -12.81 -26.70 36.47
CA VAL A 220 -11.50 -26.02 36.61
C VAL A 220 -11.51 -25.02 37.77
N GLU A 221 -12.50 -24.13 37.88
CA GLU A 221 -12.62 -23.20 39.01
C GLU A 221 -12.65 -23.92 40.35
N TYR A 222 -13.40 -25.03 40.42
CA TYR A 222 -13.56 -25.78 41.64
C TYR A 222 -12.24 -26.43 42.07
N GLU A 223 -11.52 -27.07 41.13
CA GLU A 223 -10.21 -27.65 41.42
C GLU A 223 -9.18 -26.58 41.80
N GLU A 224 -9.18 -25.41 41.15
CA GLU A 224 -8.30 -24.31 41.54
C GLU A 224 -8.58 -23.78 42.94
N ARG A 225 -9.85 -23.54 43.29
CA ARG A 225 -10.23 -23.12 44.65
C ARG A 225 -9.75 -24.14 45.69
N ARG A 226 -9.75 -25.43 45.35
CA ARG A 226 -9.28 -26.49 46.23
C ARG A 226 -7.77 -26.55 46.35
N ASP A 227 -7.04 -26.39 45.25
CA ASP A 227 -5.58 -26.34 45.28
C ASP A 227 -5.10 -25.11 46.09
N GLN A 228 -5.76 -23.96 45.93
CA GLN A 228 -5.54 -22.77 46.78
C GLN A 228 -5.82 -23.04 48.27
N GLN A 229 -6.94 -23.70 48.60
CA GLN A 229 -7.26 -24.09 49.98
C GLN A 229 -6.22 -25.07 50.55
N GLY A 230 -5.73 -26.01 49.74
CA GLY A 230 -4.66 -26.95 50.11
C GLY A 230 -3.36 -26.23 50.44
N ALA A 231 -2.91 -25.33 49.55
CA ALA A 231 -1.71 -24.53 49.74
C ALA A 231 -1.77 -23.65 51.00
N LEU A 232 -2.93 -23.02 51.28
CA LEU A 232 -3.13 -22.20 52.48
C LEU A 232 -3.08 -23.02 53.78
N LEU A 233 -3.64 -24.23 53.78
CA LEU A 233 -3.58 -25.14 54.93
C LEU A 233 -2.14 -25.61 55.18
N GLN A 234 -1.36 -25.82 54.12
CA GLN A 234 0.06 -26.19 54.22
C GLN A 234 0.92 -25.04 54.76
N GLN A 235 0.68 -23.80 54.31
CA GLN A 235 1.38 -22.62 54.84
C GLN A 235 1.06 -22.35 56.32
N ARG A 236 -0.20 -22.49 56.73
CA ARG A 236 -0.61 -22.30 58.14
C ARG A 236 -0.11 -23.40 59.07
N GLY A 237 0.06 -24.63 58.57
CA GLY A 237 0.65 -25.73 59.33
C GLY A 237 2.13 -25.51 59.70
N GLY A 238 2.82 -24.57 59.03
CA GLY A 238 4.24 -24.30 59.23
C GLY A 238 4.60 -23.38 60.41
N GLN A 239 3.64 -22.64 61.00
CA GLN A 239 3.99 -21.60 62.01
C GLN A 239 3.30 -21.72 63.37
N ASP A 240 2.15 -22.39 63.52
CA ASP A 240 1.40 -22.41 64.81
C ASP A 240 0.77 -23.78 65.19
N ALA A 241 1.43 -24.89 64.84
CA ALA A 241 0.95 -26.24 65.15
C ALA A 241 1.49 -26.82 66.49
N MET A 242 1.79 -25.98 67.48
CA MET A 242 2.05 -26.45 68.85
C MET A 242 1.04 -25.83 69.80
N LYS A 243 -0.01 -26.61 70.15
CA LYS A 243 -1.03 -26.37 71.20
C LYS A 243 -2.45 -25.99 70.73
N VAL A 244 -3.08 -26.74 69.82
CA VAL A 244 -4.53 -27.03 69.95
C VAL A 244 -4.81 -28.46 69.49
N VAL A 245 -5.58 -29.17 70.31
CA VAL A 245 -5.81 -30.62 70.29
C VAL A 245 -6.44 -31.13 68.99
N SER A 246 -5.67 -31.90 68.19
CA SER A 246 -6.13 -33.08 67.43
C SER A 246 -4.91 -33.87 66.89
N PRO A 247 -4.80 -35.19 67.14
CA PRO A 247 -3.64 -36.02 66.75
C PRO A 247 -3.57 -36.35 65.24
N ALA A 248 -4.24 -35.58 64.38
CA ALA A 248 -4.33 -35.78 62.94
C ALA A 248 -3.58 -34.70 62.12
N ALA A 249 -2.83 -33.81 62.78
CA ALA A 249 -2.19 -32.65 62.15
C ALA A 249 -0.74 -32.88 61.67
N GLY A 250 -0.23 -34.12 61.75
CA GLY A 250 1.15 -34.47 61.37
C GLY A 250 1.26 -35.39 60.16
N SER A 251 0.35 -35.32 59.19
CA SER A 251 0.36 -36.20 58.02
C SER A 251 1.27 -35.67 56.91
N ASN A 252 2.25 -36.47 56.48
CA ASN A 252 3.11 -36.24 55.29
C ASN A 252 2.37 -36.44 53.95
N TRP A 253 1.09 -36.80 53.98
CA TRP A 253 0.29 -36.92 52.75
C TRP A 253 -0.22 -35.53 52.34
N THR A 254 0.47 -34.92 51.38
CA THR A 254 0.10 -33.65 50.73
C THR A 254 -0.45 -33.94 49.34
N ARG A 255 -1.61 -33.35 49.02
CA ARG A 255 -2.14 -33.37 47.65
C ARG A 255 -1.13 -32.67 46.74
N THR A 256 -0.81 -33.27 45.60
CA THR A 256 -0.02 -32.62 44.55
C THR A 256 -0.89 -31.59 43.83
N ASP A 257 -0.45 -30.34 43.78
CA ASP A 257 -1.13 -29.28 43.02
C ASP A 257 -1.21 -29.67 41.54
N ARG A 258 -2.42 -29.64 40.96
CA ARG A 258 -2.65 -30.13 39.59
C ARG A 258 -2.72 -29.00 38.55
N HIS A 259 -2.79 -27.74 38.98
CA HIS A 259 -2.73 -26.53 38.14
C HIS A 259 -3.67 -26.53 36.90
N TYR A 260 -4.93 -26.92 37.10
CA TYR A 260 -5.90 -27.12 36.01
C TYR A 260 -6.13 -25.90 35.10
N LYS A 261 -6.04 -24.65 35.61
CA LYS A 261 -6.14 -23.44 34.78
C LYS A 261 -5.00 -23.30 33.80
N ARG A 262 -3.77 -23.60 34.21
CA ARG A 262 -2.61 -23.54 33.31
C ARG A 262 -2.77 -24.58 32.20
N THR A 263 -3.14 -25.80 32.55
CA THR A 263 -3.38 -26.87 31.59
C THR A 263 -4.52 -26.53 30.63
N LEU A 264 -5.60 -25.91 31.13
CA LEU A 264 -6.70 -25.43 30.28
C LEU A 264 -6.21 -24.40 29.25
N LEU A 265 -5.47 -23.36 29.69
CA LEU A 265 -4.95 -22.33 28.79
C LEU A 265 -3.99 -22.91 27.74
N GLU A 266 -3.12 -23.85 28.12
CA GLU A 266 -2.23 -24.56 27.18
C GLU A 266 -3.01 -25.37 26.14
N ARG A 267 -4.14 -25.98 26.53
CA ARG A 267 -5.03 -26.73 25.61
C ARG A 267 -5.80 -25.80 24.68
N LEU A 268 -6.28 -24.66 25.18
CA LEU A 268 -6.91 -23.63 24.36
C LEU A 268 -5.93 -23.04 23.34
N GLU A 269 -4.68 -22.79 23.74
CA GLU A 269 -3.64 -22.36 22.80
C GLU A 269 -3.41 -23.40 21.70
N ARG A 270 -3.39 -24.70 22.05
CA ARG A 270 -3.28 -25.78 21.08
C ARG A 270 -4.49 -25.83 20.14
N ALA A 271 -5.70 -25.59 20.64
CA ALA A 271 -6.91 -25.50 19.84
C ALA A 271 -6.82 -24.36 18.81
N ILE A 272 -6.37 -23.17 19.22
CA ILE A 272 -6.15 -22.02 18.33
C ILE A 272 -5.16 -22.39 17.22
N ARG A 273 -4.01 -22.99 17.57
CA ARG A 273 -3.00 -23.39 16.58
C ARG A 273 -3.51 -24.47 15.64
N HIS A 274 -4.28 -25.44 16.14
CA HIS A 274 -4.85 -26.49 15.30
C HIS A 274 -5.89 -25.93 14.33
N ARG A 275 -6.79 -25.08 14.81
CA ARG A 275 -7.79 -24.37 14.01
C ARG A 275 -7.13 -23.53 12.91
N LEU A 276 -6.11 -22.75 13.25
CA LEU A 276 -5.34 -21.96 12.30
C LEU A 276 -4.62 -22.83 11.25
N ALA A 277 -4.03 -23.96 11.68
CA ALA A 277 -3.42 -24.92 10.75
C ALA A 277 -4.43 -25.56 9.80
N THR A 278 -5.67 -25.84 10.27
CA THR A 278 -6.74 -26.37 9.43
C THR A 278 -7.25 -25.33 8.42
N MET A 279 -7.34 -24.05 8.81
CA MET A 279 -7.70 -22.95 7.91
C MET A 279 -6.65 -22.70 6.82
N LEU A 280 -5.38 -22.89 7.14
CA LEU A 280 -4.25 -22.74 6.22
C LEU A 280 -3.99 -24.01 5.38
N GLY A 281 -4.75 -25.10 5.60
CA GLY A 281 -4.62 -26.36 4.87
C GLY A 281 -3.33 -27.16 5.15
N PRO A 282 -3.08 -28.27 4.42
CA PRO A 282 -1.88 -29.12 4.58
C PRO A 282 -0.54 -28.43 4.26
N LEU A 283 -0.57 -27.16 3.82
CA LEU A 283 0.56 -26.36 3.36
C LEU A 283 1.51 -25.91 4.49
N SER A 284 1.18 -26.20 5.75
CA SER A 284 2.02 -25.94 6.94
C SER A 284 3.15 -26.98 7.14
N GLY A 285 3.19 -28.05 6.34
CA GLY A 285 4.32 -28.98 6.33
C GLY A 285 5.61 -28.31 5.84
N ALA A 286 6.74 -28.60 6.48
CA ALA A 286 8.07 -28.09 6.13
C ALA A 286 8.49 -28.35 4.66
N ASP A 287 7.76 -29.21 3.93
CA ASP A 287 8.02 -29.59 2.54
C ASP A 287 7.29 -28.72 1.50
N ALA A 288 6.29 -27.90 1.88
CA ALA A 288 5.49 -27.10 0.93
C ALA A 288 6.17 -25.80 0.46
N ALA A 289 7.19 -25.33 1.19
CA ALA A 289 7.92 -24.08 0.88
C ALA A 289 8.78 -24.15 -0.40
N GLN A 290 8.78 -25.28 -1.12
CA GLN A 290 9.69 -25.50 -2.25
C GLN A 290 9.05 -25.34 -3.63
N THR A 291 7.73 -25.08 -3.73
CA THR A 291 7.01 -24.98 -5.02
C THR A 291 6.20 -23.69 -5.14
N LEU A 292 6.35 -22.97 -6.27
CA LEU A 292 5.64 -21.71 -6.56
C LEU A 292 4.11 -21.85 -6.44
N GLU A 293 3.53 -22.95 -6.91
CA GLU A 293 2.08 -23.24 -6.85
C GLU A 293 1.54 -23.38 -5.41
N ALA A 294 2.36 -23.89 -4.49
CA ALA A 294 2.00 -24.00 -3.07
C ALA A 294 2.02 -22.64 -2.36
N MET A 295 2.80 -21.68 -2.89
CA MET A 295 2.87 -20.33 -2.36
C MET A 295 1.61 -19.53 -2.75
N ASP A 296 1.15 -19.67 -3.99
CA ASP A 296 -0.10 -19.05 -4.48
C ASP A 296 -1.34 -19.60 -3.72
N GLU A 297 -1.41 -20.90 -3.43
CA GLU A 297 -2.47 -21.48 -2.59
C GLU A 297 -2.40 -21.01 -1.13
N ALA A 298 -1.19 -20.91 -0.55
CA ALA A 298 -1.01 -20.36 0.80
C ALA A 298 -1.41 -18.87 0.88
N LEU A 299 -1.23 -18.11 -0.22
CA LEU A 299 -1.60 -16.71 -0.34
C LEU A 299 -3.12 -16.51 -0.50
N ALA A 300 -3.78 -17.33 -1.32
CA ALA A 300 -5.24 -17.37 -1.40
C ALA A 300 -5.88 -17.73 -0.05
N ALA A 301 -5.24 -18.66 0.70
CA ALA A 301 -5.62 -18.98 2.07
C ALA A 301 -5.37 -17.82 3.04
N PHE A 302 -4.32 -17.00 2.84
CA PHE A 302 -4.03 -15.82 3.66
C PHE A 302 -5.04 -14.69 3.51
N GLY A 303 -5.58 -14.47 2.31
CA GLY A 303 -6.69 -13.53 2.09
C GLY A 303 -7.94 -13.93 2.89
N GLN A 304 -8.26 -15.22 2.91
CA GLN A 304 -9.36 -15.77 3.70
C GLN A 304 -9.05 -15.87 5.20
N LEU A 305 -7.77 -15.93 5.58
CA LEU A 305 -7.32 -16.04 6.97
C LEU A 305 -7.83 -14.86 7.81
N THR A 306 -7.79 -13.63 7.28
CA THR A 306 -8.25 -12.46 8.02
C THR A 306 -9.75 -12.54 8.32
N GLU A 307 -10.57 -12.94 7.34
CA GLU A 307 -12.01 -13.10 7.53
C GLU A 307 -12.33 -14.26 8.48
N ASN A 308 -11.66 -15.40 8.33
CA ASN A 308 -11.87 -16.57 9.18
C ASN A 308 -11.44 -16.32 10.63
N VAL A 309 -10.29 -15.64 10.85
CA VAL A 309 -9.85 -15.23 12.18
C VAL A 309 -10.82 -14.21 12.77
N ALA A 310 -11.34 -13.28 11.97
CA ALA A 310 -12.34 -12.33 12.44
C ALA A 310 -13.65 -13.02 12.85
N GLN A 311 -14.11 -14.02 12.08
CA GLN A 311 -15.28 -14.84 12.42
C GLN A 311 -15.06 -15.63 13.71
N ASP A 312 -13.91 -16.27 13.87
CA ASP A 312 -13.55 -17.02 15.08
C ASP A 312 -13.48 -16.11 16.30
N LEU A 313 -12.85 -14.94 16.18
CA LEU A 313 -12.78 -13.97 17.28
C LEU A 313 -14.15 -13.38 17.60
N ALA A 314 -15.02 -13.16 16.61
CA ALA A 314 -16.40 -12.77 16.84
C ALA A 314 -17.22 -13.86 17.53
N LEU A 315 -17.01 -15.13 17.17
CA LEU A 315 -17.61 -16.29 17.83
C LEU A 315 -17.15 -16.35 19.30
N VAL A 316 -15.85 -16.16 19.54
CA VAL A 316 -15.28 -16.12 20.89
C VAL A 316 -15.87 -14.95 21.69
N GLN A 317 -15.95 -13.76 21.12
CA GLN A 317 -16.48 -12.57 21.80
C GLN A 317 -17.96 -12.72 22.18
N ASN A 318 -18.79 -13.24 21.26
CA ASN A 318 -20.24 -13.30 21.45
C ASN A 318 -20.70 -14.51 22.27
N TYR A 319 -20.02 -15.65 22.14
CA TYR A 319 -20.52 -16.93 22.67
C TYR A 319 -19.58 -17.59 23.67
N VAL A 320 -18.26 -17.56 23.45
CA VAL A 320 -17.31 -18.25 24.33
C VAL A 320 -17.00 -17.40 25.57
N ALA A 321 -16.67 -16.12 25.42
CA ALA A 321 -16.29 -15.23 26.51
C ALA A 321 -17.34 -15.14 27.64
N PRO A 322 -18.66 -15.08 27.37
CA PRO A 322 -19.68 -15.11 28.43
C PRO A 322 -19.76 -16.42 29.23
N CYS A 323 -19.23 -17.52 28.68
CA CYS A 323 -19.21 -18.82 29.35
C CYS A 323 -18.07 -18.94 30.38
N PHE A 324 -17.09 -18.04 30.33
CA PHE A 324 -15.95 -18.04 31.24
C PHE A 324 -16.14 -17.02 32.38
N PRO A 325 -15.55 -17.29 33.56
CA PRO A 325 -15.49 -16.31 34.64
C PRO A 325 -14.63 -15.11 34.25
N PRO A 326 -14.93 -13.89 34.76
CA PRO A 326 -14.16 -12.69 34.43
C PRO A 326 -12.68 -12.79 34.85
N ASP A 327 -12.36 -13.55 35.91
CA ASP A 327 -10.99 -13.73 36.44
C ASP A 327 -10.02 -14.47 35.49
N PHE A 328 -10.52 -14.97 34.35
CA PHE A 328 -9.71 -15.69 33.36
C PHE A 328 -9.24 -14.81 32.20
N ASP A 329 -9.77 -13.60 32.02
CA ASP A 329 -9.40 -12.67 30.94
C ASP A 329 -9.27 -13.35 29.57
N ILE A 330 -10.26 -14.19 29.24
CA ILE A 330 -10.23 -15.09 28.09
C ILE A 330 -10.21 -14.37 26.75
N LEU A 331 -10.90 -13.25 26.64
CA LEU A 331 -10.95 -12.47 25.40
C LEU A 331 -9.56 -11.90 25.03
N PRO A 332 -8.84 -11.19 25.94
CA PRO A 332 -7.43 -10.83 25.72
C PRO A 332 -6.54 -12.03 25.38
N PHE A 333 -6.72 -13.16 26.06
CA PHE A 333 -5.95 -14.38 25.81
C PHE A 333 -6.13 -14.89 24.38
N PHE A 334 -7.37 -15.08 23.91
CA PHE A 334 -7.63 -15.54 22.54
C PHE A 334 -7.08 -14.57 21.49
N VAL A 335 -7.29 -13.26 21.65
CA VAL A 335 -6.80 -12.25 20.70
C VAL A 335 -5.27 -12.29 20.62
N THR A 336 -4.58 -12.29 21.76
CA THR A 336 -3.10 -12.29 21.81
C THR A 336 -2.52 -13.57 21.22
N HIS A 337 -3.09 -14.74 21.52
CA HIS A 337 -2.57 -16.01 21.03
C HIS A 337 -2.90 -16.26 19.55
N TYR A 338 -4.07 -15.81 19.04
CA TYR A 338 -4.34 -15.81 17.60
C TYR A 338 -3.37 -14.90 16.87
N HIS A 339 -3.20 -13.66 17.35
CA HIS A 339 -2.29 -12.69 16.76
C HIS A 339 -0.86 -13.22 16.71
N ARG A 340 -0.38 -13.85 17.78
CA ARG A 340 0.95 -14.49 17.82
C ARG A 340 1.07 -15.64 16.83
N ALA A 341 0.05 -16.48 16.67
CA ALA A 341 0.07 -17.57 15.71
C ALA A 341 0.11 -17.07 14.26
N VAL A 342 -0.64 -15.99 13.95
CA VAL A 342 -0.60 -15.32 12.64
C VAL A 342 0.78 -14.68 12.42
N TYR A 343 1.32 -14.00 13.43
CA TYR A 343 2.67 -13.42 13.39
C TYR A 343 3.75 -14.47 13.09
N ASP A 344 3.74 -15.62 13.77
CA ASP A 344 4.69 -16.71 13.53
C ASP A 344 4.58 -17.29 12.11
N HIS A 345 3.42 -17.18 11.48
CA HIS A 345 3.23 -17.58 10.09
C HIS A 345 3.75 -16.53 9.11
N VAL A 346 3.49 -15.25 9.37
CA VAL A 346 4.00 -14.11 8.58
C VAL A 346 5.52 -14.04 8.61
N GLN A 347 6.17 -14.28 9.76
CA GLN A 347 7.63 -14.33 9.85
C GLN A 347 8.23 -15.46 8.99
N ARG A 348 7.60 -16.64 8.97
CA ARG A 348 8.04 -17.76 8.11
C ARG A 348 7.96 -17.42 6.61
N LEU A 349 6.95 -16.65 6.20
CA LEU A 349 6.87 -16.15 4.82
C LEU A 349 7.97 -15.13 4.50
N GLN A 350 8.29 -14.23 5.45
CA GLN A 350 9.35 -13.22 5.26
C GLN A 350 10.74 -13.85 5.11
N ASP A 351 10.99 -14.98 5.75
CA ASP A 351 12.30 -15.68 5.66
C ASP A 351 12.50 -16.41 4.32
N SER A 352 11.44 -16.52 3.49
CA SER A 352 11.46 -17.18 2.19
C SER A 352 11.60 -16.17 1.04
N PRO A 353 12.25 -16.54 -0.09
CA PRO A 353 12.33 -15.65 -1.24
C PRO A 353 10.92 -15.44 -1.84
N MET A 354 10.40 -14.22 -1.72
CA MET A 354 9.09 -13.84 -2.23
C MET A 354 9.19 -13.21 -3.62
N ASP A 355 8.17 -13.41 -4.44
CA ASP A 355 8.03 -12.71 -5.70
C ASP A 355 7.36 -11.34 -5.51
N GLY A 356 7.30 -10.54 -6.59
CA GLY A 356 6.74 -9.18 -6.51
C GLY A 356 5.25 -9.16 -6.10
N GLY A 357 4.45 -10.12 -6.58
CA GLY A 357 3.03 -10.22 -6.24
C GLY A 357 2.82 -10.59 -4.77
N THR A 358 3.54 -11.60 -4.28
CA THR A 358 3.52 -12.06 -2.88
C THR A 358 3.83 -10.93 -1.91
N ILE A 359 4.82 -10.09 -2.23
CA ILE A 359 5.16 -8.94 -1.39
C ILE A 359 3.99 -7.97 -1.27
N LEU A 360 3.31 -7.67 -2.37
CA LEU A 360 2.16 -6.75 -2.38
C LEU A 360 0.97 -7.34 -1.62
N ASP A 361 0.69 -8.63 -1.82
CA ASP A 361 -0.38 -9.34 -1.11
C ASP A 361 -0.13 -9.38 0.39
N LEU A 362 1.10 -9.66 0.83
CA LEU A 362 1.48 -9.63 2.25
C LEU A 362 1.26 -8.23 2.86
N LEU A 363 1.64 -7.18 2.12
CA LEU A 363 1.44 -5.79 2.53
C LEU A 363 -0.04 -5.38 2.57
N ARG A 364 -0.88 -5.96 1.70
CA ARG A 364 -2.34 -5.76 1.68
C ARG A 364 -2.99 -6.44 2.87
N VAL A 365 -2.76 -7.76 3.03
CA VAL A 365 -3.35 -8.58 4.10
C VAL A 365 -2.94 -8.07 5.48
N SER A 366 -1.68 -7.66 5.68
CA SER A 366 -1.26 -7.08 6.96
C SER A 366 -2.06 -5.83 7.34
N ARG A 367 -2.46 -5.00 6.36
CA ARG A 367 -3.26 -3.81 6.61
C ARG A 367 -4.72 -4.17 6.86
N GLU A 368 -5.29 -5.04 6.04
CA GLU A 368 -6.66 -5.54 6.21
C GLU A 368 -6.83 -6.21 7.57
N TYR A 369 -5.87 -7.01 8.02
CA TYR A 369 -5.87 -7.61 9.35
C TYR A 369 -5.96 -6.54 10.45
N HIS A 370 -5.11 -5.51 10.39
CA HIS A 370 -5.17 -4.43 11.38
C HIS A 370 -6.50 -3.69 11.37
N VAL A 371 -7.06 -3.38 10.20
CA VAL A 371 -8.36 -2.70 10.06
C VAL A 371 -9.50 -3.57 10.57
N THR A 372 -9.56 -4.84 10.16
CA THR A 372 -10.64 -5.75 10.55
C THR A 372 -10.64 -6.00 12.06
N ILE A 373 -9.47 -6.27 12.65
CA ILE A 373 -9.38 -6.58 14.09
C ILE A 373 -9.59 -5.33 14.97
N TYR A 374 -9.11 -4.15 14.55
CA TYR A 374 -9.26 -2.92 15.31
C TYR A 374 -10.59 -2.20 15.08
N GLU A 375 -10.95 -1.92 13.83
CA GLU A 375 -12.13 -1.09 13.48
C GLU A 375 -13.43 -1.90 13.48
N THR A 376 -13.40 -3.16 13.04
CA THR A 376 -14.63 -3.97 12.92
C THR A 376 -14.98 -4.68 14.23
N LEU A 377 -13.99 -5.27 14.91
CA LEU A 377 -14.20 -5.99 16.17
C LEU A 377 -14.00 -5.13 17.43
N GLY A 378 -13.33 -3.97 17.31
CA GLY A 378 -13.15 -3.02 18.40
C GLY A 378 -12.12 -3.43 19.45
N PHE A 379 -11.17 -4.30 19.11
CA PHE A 379 -10.16 -4.76 20.08
C PHE A 379 -9.05 -3.71 20.31
N PRO A 380 -8.55 -3.54 21.55
CA PRO A 380 -7.45 -2.62 21.85
C PRO A 380 -6.15 -2.99 21.12
N GLN A 381 -5.42 -1.98 20.66
CA GLN A 381 -4.13 -2.16 19.97
C GLN A 381 -3.06 -2.82 20.85
N GLU A 382 -3.17 -2.69 22.18
CA GLU A 382 -2.26 -3.30 23.16
C GLU A 382 -2.26 -4.83 23.11
N TRP A 383 -3.34 -5.46 22.61
CA TRP A 383 -3.43 -6.93 22.50
C TRP A 383 -2.83 -7.45 21.18
N LEU A 384 -2.39 -6.56 20.29
CA LEU A 384 -1.85 -6.87 18.96
C LEU A 384 -0.34 -6.62 18.89
N GLU A 385 0.37 -6.90 19.97
CA GLU A 385 1.82 -6.84 20.04
C GLU A 385 2.42 -8.26 19.92
N PRO A 386 3.46 -8.47 19.08
CA PRO A 386 4.16 -7.51 18.21
C PRO A 386 3.43 -7.22 16.89
N LYS A 387 3.65 -6.05 16.27
CA LYS A 387 3.07 -5.75 14.94
C LYS A 387 3.49 -6.80 13.91
N LEU A 388 2.57 -7.23 13.03
CA LEU A 388 2.79 -8.31 12.06
C LEU A 388 4.09 -8.18 11.25
N LEU A 389 4.39 -6.96 10.77
CA LEU A 389 5.55 -6.68 9.93
C LEU A 389 6.70 -5.97 10.65
N GLU A 390 6.57 -5.66 11.95
CA GLU A 390 7.62 -5.02 12.78
C GLU A 390 8.32 -3.78 12.18
N GLY A 391 7.67 -3.04 11.27
CA GLY A 391 8.30 -1.90 10.59
C GLY A 391 9.20 -2.28 9.40
N LYS A 392 9.26 -3.56 9.01
CA LYS A 392 9.92 -4.03 7.77
C LYS A 392 9.12 -3.72 6.50
N GLU A 393 7.96 -3.06 6.61
CA GLU A 393 7.15 -2.65 5.45
C GLU A 393 7.96 -1.87 4.41
N GLU A 394 8.81 -0.94 4.85
CA GLU A 394 9.65 -0.17 3.94
C GLU A 394 10.71 -1.02 3.25
N VAL A 395 11.23 -2.05 3.92
CA VAL A 395 12.22 -2.99 3.36
C VAL A 395 11.56 -3.84 2.28
N LEU A 396 10.37 -4.38 2.56
CA LEU A 396 9.58 -5.14 1.59
C LEU A 396 9.22 -4.30 0.36
N ILE A 397 8.84 -3.04 0.56
CA ILE A 397 8.61 -2.11 -0.56
C ILE A 397 9.89 -1.90 -1.38
N GLN A 398 11.05 -1.74 -0.73
CA GLN A 398 12.33 -1.56 -1.43
C GLN A 398 12.73 -2.82 -2.23
N GLU A 399 12.49 -4.01 -1.68
CA GLU A 399 12.71 -5.28 -2.36
C GLU A 399 11.78 -5.45 -3.57
N TYR A 400 10.49 -5.17 -3.40
CA TYR A 400 9.53 -5.13 -4.50
C TYR A 400 10.00 -4.16 -5.60
N MET A 401 10.36 -2.93 -5.24
CA MET A 401 10.85 -1.93 -6.20
C MET A 401 12.15 -2.36 -6.88
N ALA A 402 13.02 -3.11 -6.20
CA ALA A 402 14.22 -3.69 -6.82
C ALA A 402 13.87 -4.76 -7.85
N ILE A 403 12.88 -5.61 -7.57
CA ILE A 403 12.37 -6.63 -8.50
C ILE A 403 11.74 -5.96 -9.73
N VAL A 404 10.84 -4.99 -9.52
CA VAL A 404 10.19 -4.23 -10.61
C VAL A 404 11.23 -3.55 -11.50
N ARG A 405 12.19 -2.84 -10.90
CA ARG A 405 13.29 -2.20 -11.65
C ARG A 405 14.08 -3.17 -12.50
N LYS A 406 14.43 -4.33 -11.93
CA LYS A 406 15.22 -5.34 -12.63
C LYS A 406 14.44 -5.89 -13.82
N LYS A 407 13.17 -6.28 -13.60
CA LYS A 407 12.29 -6.81 -14.64
C LYS A 407 12.04 -5.80 -15.77
N LEU A 408 11.71 -4.55 -15.44
CA LEU A 408 11.46 -3.49 -16.44
C LEU A 408 12.70 -3.21 -17.29
N ARG A 409 13.90 -3.17 -16.69
CA ARG A 409 15.15 -2.94 -17.42
C ARG A 409 15.50 -4.10 -18.33
N GLU A 410 15.49 -5.33 -17.82
CA GLU A 410 15.79 -6.53 -18.62
C GLU A 410 14.82 -6.63 -19.81
N TRP A 411 13.55 -6.32 -19.57
CA TRP A 411 12.54 -6.37 -20.62
C TRP A 411 12.74 -5.27 -21.68
N VAL A 412 12.96 -4.00 -21.28
CA VAL A 412 13.21 -2.93 -22.24
C VAL A 412 14.51 -3.13 -23.01
N ASP A 413 15.57 -3.60 -22.37
CA ASP A 413 16.84 -3.86 -23.07
C ASP A 413 16.65 -4.96 -24.14
N ASN A 414 15.88 -6.01 -23.84
CA ASN A 414 15.56 -7.07 -24.80
C ASN A 414 14.65 -6.59 -25.95
N LEU A 415 13.63 -5.78 -25.64
CA LEU A 415 12.75 -5.19 -26.65
C LEU A 415 13.55 -4.28 -27.58
N MET A 416 14.30 -3.33 -27.01
CA MET A 416 15.09 -2.36 -27.77
C MET A 416 16.15 -3.05 -28.63
N ALA A 417 16.80 -4.11 -28.15
CA ALA A 417 17.77 -4.87 -28.94
C ALA A 417 17.13 -5.50 -30.19
N THR A 418 15.89 -5.96 -30.09
CA THR A 418 15.16 -6.58 -31.20
C THR A 418 14.69 -5.53 -32.21
N GLU A 419 14.04 -4.47 -31.72
CA GLU A 419 13.42 -3.44 -32.56
C GLU A 419 14.46 -2.55 -33.24
N THR A 420 15.57 -2.21 -32.56
CA THR A 420 16.66 -1.44 -33.18
C THR A 420 17.41 -2.25 -34.23
N ALA A 421 17.55 -3.57 -34.05
CA ALA A 421 18.13 -4.44 -35.06
C ALA A 421 17.24 -4.50 -36.31
N GLU A 422 15.92 -4.52 -36.14
CA GLU A 422 14.98 -4.45 -37.25
C GLU A 422 15.05 -3.09 -37.97
N PHE A 423 15.06 -1.98 -37.23
CA PHE A 423 15.16 -0.62 -37.76
C PHE A 423 16.44 -0.38 -38.58
N VAL A 424 17.56 -1.01 -38.19
CA VAL A 424 18.85 -0.89 -38.88
C VAL A 424 18.93 -1.83 -40.10
N ASN A 425 18.45 -3.06 -39.99
CA ASN A 425 18.59 -4.06 -41.05
C ASN A 425 17.51 -3.96 -42.14
N ARG A 426 16.30 -3.51 -41.79
CA ARG A 426 15.16 -3.27 -42.71
C ARG A 426 14.90 -4.44 -43.67
N THR A 427 14.91 -5.66 -43.15
CA THR A 427 14.76 -6.87 -43.98
C THR A 427 13.36 -7.03 -44.57
N LYS A 428 12.36 -6.37 -43.98
CA LYS A 428 10.95 -6.33 -44.40
C LYS A 428 10.44 -4.90 -44.26
N ALA A 429 9.30 -4.59 -44.87
CA ALA A 429 8.60 -3.33 -44.62
C ALA A 429 7.97 -3.34 -43.21
N PRO A 430 7.78 -2.17 -42.57
CA PRO A 430 7.06 -2.05 -41.30
C PRO A 430 5.64 -2.63 -41.37
N GLU A 431 5.12 -3.06 -40.23
CA GLU A 431 3.74 -3.52 -40.14
C GLU A 431 2.77 -2.35 -40.31
N VAL A 432 1.55 -2.66 -40.77
CA VAL A 432 0.50 -1.68 -41.03
C VAL A 432 -0.69 -1.96 -40.12
N ASP A 433 -1.22 -0.92 -39.49
CA ASP A 433 -2.41 -1.03 -38.64
C ASP A 433 -3.73 -0.99 -39.44
N ALA A 434 -4.87 -0.98 -38.73
CA ALA A 434 -6.19 -0.97 -39.33
C ALA A 434 -6.50 0.30 -40.15
N ASP A 435 -5.82 1.41 -39.84
CA ASP A 435 -5.96 2.71 -40.49
C ASP A 435 -4.91 2.93 -41.58
N ASN A 436 -4.21 1.86 -41.98
CA ASN A 436 -3.14 1.85 -42.98
C ASN A 436 -1.87 2.61 -42.56
N LEU A 437 -1.69 2.89 -41.27
CA LEU A 437 -0.52 3.57 -40.74
C LEU A 437 0.60 2.57 -40.47
N TYR A 438 1.85 2.96 -40.78
CA TYR A 438 2.99 2.14 -40.39
C TYR A 438 3.16 2.15 -38.87
N CYS A 439 3.38 0.99 -38.27
CA CYS A 439 3.54 0.85 -36.84
C CYS A 439 4.70 -0.08 -36.48
N MET A 440 5.23 0.13 -35.28
CA MET A 440 6.17 -0.77 -34.62
C MET A 440 5.46 -1.51 -33.50
N GLN A 441 6.05 -2.59 -33.01
CA GLN A 441 5.52 -3.31 -31.84
C GLN A 441 6.04 -2.76 -30.52
N THR A 442 7.07 -1.89 -30.59
CA THR A 442 7.69 -1.23 -29.44
C THR A 442 6.67 -0.64 -28.47
N SER A 443 5.81 0.30 -28.88
CA SER A 443 4.88 0.94 -27.92
C SER A 443 3.83 -0.03 -27.38
N VAL A 444 3.36 -0.99 -28.17
CA VAL A 444 2.34 -1.96 -27.70
C VAL A 444 2.89 -2.82 -26.58
N ILE A 445 4.03 -3.48 -26.82
CA ILE A 445 4.62 -4.41 -25.84
C ILE A 445 5.08 -3.62 -24.61
N MET A 446 5.60 -2.40 -24.80
CA MET A 446 6.00 -1.50 -23.72
C MET A 446 4.86 -1.12 -22.79
N PHE A 447 3.73 -0.71 -23.34
CA PHE A 447 2.61 -0.32 -22.52
C PHE A 447 1.83 -1.52 -21.97
N GLN A 448 1.89 -2.71 -22.58
CA GLN A 448 1.36 -3.94 -21.95
C GLN A 448 2.03 -4.21 -20.61
N ILE A 449 3.37 -4.13 -20.55
CA ILE A 449 4.13 -4.44 -19.34
C ILE A 449 4.06 -3.33 -18.31
N VAL A 450 4.09 -2.07 -18.77
CA VAL A 450 3.86 -0.95 -17.85
C VAL A 450 2.47 -1.01 -17.25
N ASN A 451 1.44 -1.38 -18.03
CA ASN A 451 0.09 -1.53 -17.51
C ASN A 451 0.01 -2.62 -16.43
N GLU A 452 0.64 -3.78 -16.65
CA GLU A 452 0.69 -4.86 -15.65
C GLU A 452 1.32 -4.36 -14.33
N GLN A 453 2.49 -3.71 -14.39
CA GLN A 453 3.18 -3.25 -13.18
C GLN A 453 2.43 -2.11 -12.45
N VAL A 454 1.77 -1.22 -13.21
CA VAL A 454 0.97 -0.14 -12.63
C VAL A 454 -0.33 -0.68 -12.02
N GLU A 455 -0.95 -1.70 -12.62
CA GLU A 455 -2.13 -2.39 -12.04
C GLU A 455 -1.82 -3.02 -10.69
N LEU A 456 -0.76 -3.82 -10.63
CA LEU A 456 -0.25 -4.40 -9.39
C LEU A 456 0.00 -3.33 -8.31
N ALA A 457 0.61 -2.21 -8.70
CA ALA A 457 0.84 -1.11 -7.77
C ALA A 457 -0.47 -0.44 -7.29
N CYS A 458 -1.46 -0.28 -8.18
CA CYS A 458 -2.76 0.29 -7.85
C CYS A 458 -3.55 -0.57 -6.85
N GLU A 459 -3.47 -1.89 -6.96
CA GLU A 459 -4.10 -2.82 -6.01
C GLU A 459 -3.58 -2.66 -4.57
N SER A 460 -2.34 -2.20 -4.40
CA SER A 460 -1.78 -1.93 -3.07
C SER A 460 -2.47 -0.77 -2.32
N THR A 461 -3.20 0.10 -3.03
CA THR A 461 -3.82 1.36 -2.54
C THR A 461 -2.84 2.34 -1.85
N ARG A 462 -1.52 2.14 -2.02
CA ARG A 462 -0.47 2.99 -1.43
C ARG A 462 -0.03 4.03 -2.46
N GLY A 463 -0.51 5.26 -2.34
CA GLY A 463 -0.21 6.34 -3.30
C GLY A 463 1.28 6.62 -3.52
N ARG A 464 2.14 6.43 -2.51
CA ARG A 464 3.60 6.54 -2.65
C ARG A 464 4.17 5.45 -3.56
N LEU A 465 3.73 4.20 -3.38
CA LEU A 465 4.22 3.07 -4.15
C LEU A 465 3.81 3.18 -5.62
N ILE A 466 2.56 3.60 -5.88
CA ILE A 466 2.07 3.86 -7.24
C ILE A 466 2.93 4.91 -7.93
N PHE A 467 3.22 6.02 -7.24
CA PHE A 467 4.10 7.05 -7.76
C PHE A 467 5.52 6.52 -8.04
N ASP A 468 6.11 5.78 -7.10
CA ASP A 468 7.46 5.23 -7.25
C ASP A 468 7.56 4.25 -8.44
N VAL A 469 6.55 3.38 -8.65
CA VAL A 469 6.47 2.47 -9.81
C VAL A 469 6.35 3.25 -11.12
N VAL A 470 5.46 4.26 -11.17
CA VAL A 470 5.28 5.11 -12.37
C VAL A 470 6.57 5.87 -12.69
N SER A 471 7.28 6.39 -11.68
CA SER A 471 8.57 7.05 -11.86
C SER A 471 9.64 6.09 -12.41
N GLU A 472 9.66 4.82 -11.98
CA GLU A 472 10.57 3.84 -12.57
C GLU A 472 10.20 3.50 -14.02
N CYS A 473 8.90 3.40 -14.35
CA CYS A 473 8.46 3.24 -15.74
C CYS A 473 8.90 4.42 -16.62
N HIS A 474 8.73 5.66 -16.14
CA HIS A 474 9.21 6.86 -16.84
C HIS A 474 10.73 6.88 -17.01
N ALA A 475 11.49 6.48 -15.98
CA ALA A 475 12.95 6.38 -16.10
C ALA A 475 13.37 5.40 -17.22
N VAL A 476 12.64 4.30 -17.36
CA VAL A 476 12.84 3.31 -18.42
C VAL A 476 12.45 3.86 -19.80
N PHE A 477 11.33 4.59 -19.91
CA PHE A 477 10.94 5.29 -21.15
C PHE A 477 12.03 6.25 -21.62
N ARG A 478 12.60 7.04 -20.69
CA ARG A 478 13.66 7.99 -21.01
C ARG A 478 14.90 7.30 -21.57
N ILE A 479 15.27 6.13 -21.05
CA ILE A 479 16.40 5.35 -21.57
C ILE A 479 16.10 4.87 -22.99
N ALA A 480 14.92 4.29 -23.23
CA ALA A 480 14.50 3.80 -24.53
C ALA A 480 14.49 4.93 -25.59
N GLN A 481 13.89 6.08 -25.26
CA GLN A 481 13.84 7.24 -26.16
C GLN A 481 15.23 7.80 -26.49
N GLN A 482 16.15 7.85 -25.51
CA GLN A 482 17.53 8.26 -25.77
C GLN A 482 18.25 7.30 -26.72
N GLN A 483 17.98 6.00 -26.62
CA GLN A 483 18.51 5.01 -27.56
C GLN A 483 17.92 5.23 -28.95
N TRP A 484 16.60 5.36 -29.08
CA TRP A 484 15.92 5.63 -30.36
C TRP A 484 16.44 6.88 -31.04
N LYS A 485 16.60 7.98 -30.30
CA LYS A 485 17.16 9.23 -30.84
C LYS A 485 18.57 9.04 -31.40
N ARG A 486 19.43 8.28 -30.69
CA ARG A 486 20.79 7.97 -31.17
C ARG A 486 20.76 7.12 -32.45
N HIS A 487 19.87 6.12 -32.51
CA HIS A 487 19.73 5.27 -33.70
C HIS A 487 19.18 6.04 -34.90
N LEU A 488 18.15 6.88 -34.70
CA LEU A 488 17.61 7.77 -35.73
C LEU A 488 18.70 8.69 -36.29
N ASP A 489 19.41 9.43 -35.42
CA ASP A 489 20.48 10.34 -35.84
C ASP A 489 21.61 9.60 -36.58
N ALA A 490 21.97 8.39 -36.14
CA ALA A 490 23.00 7.57 -36.76
C ALA A 490 22.60 7.10 -38.17
N GLU A 491 21.37 6.59 -38.33
CA GLU A 491 20.88 6.09 -39.60
C GLU A 491 20.64 7.22 -40.62
N CYS A 492 20.10 8.36 -40.21
CA CYS A 492 19.99 9.53 -41.09
C CYS A 492 21.37 10.03 -41.56
N ARG A 493 22.38 10.07 -40.67
CA ARG A 493 23.74 10.43 -41.07
C ARG A 493 24.37 9.40 -42.00
N ARG A 494 24.11 8.10 -41.79
CA ARG A 494 24.59 7.04 -42.68
C ARG A 494 23.96 7.16 -44.07
N GLN A 495 22.67 7.46 -44.14
CA GLN A 495 21.97 7.70 -45.42
C GLN A 495 22.60 8.87 -46.18
N ALA A 496 22.84 10.00 -45.50
CA ALA A 496 23.40 11.19 -46.12
C ALA A 496 24.87 11.02 -46.58
N THR A 497 25.68 10.24 -45.86
CA THR A 497 27.13 10.13 -46.13
C THR A 497 27.54 8.88 -46.90
N ARG A 498 26.79 7.78 -46.78
CA ARG A 498 27.12 6.46 -47.34
C ARG A 498 25.86 5.74 -47.85
N ALA A 499 25.07 6.42 -48.69
CA ALA A 499 23.82 5.89 -49.23
C ALA A 499 23.93 4.49 -49.88
N ALA A 500 25.08 4.13 -50.47
CA ALA A 500 25.29 2.83 -51.11
C ALA A 500 25.39 1.64 -50.14
N ASP A 501 25.72 1.89 -48.86
CA ASP A 501 25.90 0.85 -47.83
C ASP A 501 24.68 0.73 -46.89
N VAL A 502 23.61 1.48 -47.15
CA VAL A 502 22.42 1.55 -46.29
C VAL A 502 21.26 0.77 -46.93
N PRO A 503 20.61 -0.15 -46.18
CA PRO A 503 19.41 -0.82 -46.66
C PRO A 503 18.29 0.16 -47.03
N PRO A 504 17.53 -0.07 -48.11
CA PRO A 504 16.38 0.77 -48.47
C PRO A 504 15.27 0.69 -47.39
N GLY A 505 14.32 1.62 -47.44
CA GLY A 505 13.16 1.65 -46.52
C GLY A 505 13.36 2.48 -45.24
N LEU A 506 14.37 3.36 -45.18
CA LEU A 506 14.55 4.26 -44.03
C LEU A 506 13.30 5.12 -43.79
N VAL A 507 12.70 5.65 -44.85
CA VAL A 507 11.52 6.51 -44.78
C VAL A 507 10.36 5.79 -44.08
N ASP A 508 10.04 4.58 -44.52
CA ASP A 508 8.95 3.76 -43.95
C ASP A 508 9.16 3.51 -42.46
N TYR A 509 10.38 3.12 -42.06
CA TYR A 509 10.71 2.87 -40.65
C TYR A 509 10.72 4.15 -39.79
N VAL A 510 11.09 5.30 -40.34
CA VAL A 510 11.02 6.58 -39.61
C VAL A 510 9.56 7.04 -39.45
N ILE A 511 8.69 6.78 -40.44
CA ILE A 511 7.23 6.98 -40.32
C ILE A 511 6.67 6.07 -39.22
N ALA A 512 7.03 4.78 -39.24
CA ALA A 512 6.59 3.81 -38.23
C ALA A 512 7.00 4.24 -36.82
N LEU A 513 8.24 4.69 -36.65
CA LEU A 513 8.76 5.20 -35.37
C LEU A 513 8.04 6.46 -34.90
N ALA A 514 7.72 7.38 -35.82
CA ALA A 514 6.99 8.60 -35.49
C ALA A 514 5.56 8.29 -34.99
N ASN A 515 4.84 7.41 -35.70
CA ASN A 515 3.51 6.95 -35.31
C ASN A 515 3.53 6.22 -33.97
N ASP A 516 4.50 5.32 -33.75
CA ASP A 516 4.65 4.56 -32.51
C ASP A 516 4.85 5.48 -31.29
N HIS A 517 5.66 6.53 -31.43
CA HIS A 517 5.85 7.52 -30.38
C HIS A 517 4.63 8.42 -30.14
N LEU A 518 3.84 8.73 -31.16
CA LEU A 518 2.57 9.43 -30.95
C LEU A 518 1.58 8.54 -30.18
N ARG A 519 1.47 7.27 -30.56
CA ARG A 519 0.64 6.28 -29.85
C ARG A 519 1.09 6.08 -28.40
N ALA A 520 2.39 6.14 -28.13
CA ALA A 520 2.93 6.12 -26.76
C ALA A 520 2.46 7.31 -25.91
N VAL A 521 2.19 8.48 -26.50
CA VAL A 521 1.61 9.63 -25.78
C VAL A 521 0.20 9.29 -25.31
N GLU A 522 -0.64 8.75 -26.19
CA GLU A 522 -2.02 8.35 -25.87
C GLU A 522 -2.07 7.26 -24.81
N TYR A 523 -1.20 6.25 -24.90
CA TYR A 523 -1.10 5.21 -23.87
C TYR A 523 -0.63 5.77 -22.53
N THR A 524 0.28 6.74 -22.53
CA THR A 524 0.72 7.42 -21.30
C THR A 524 -0.43 8.20 -20.66
N GLU A 525 -1.26 8.87 -21.45
CA GLU A 525 -2.46 9.57 -20.97
C GLU A 525 -3.47 8.59 -20.36
N SER A 526 -3.67 7.43 -20.98
CA SER A 526 -4.54 6.36 -20.44
C SER A 526 -4.03 5.85 -19.08
N VAL A 527 -2.72 5.60 -18.95
CA VAL A 527 -2.08 5.22 -17.68
C VAL A 527 -2.28 6.30 -16.62
N LEU A 528 -2.11 7.57 -16.98
CA LEU A 528 -2.29 8.71 -16.07
C LEU A 528 -3.73 8.78 -15.55
N SER A 529 -4.72 8.71 -16.44
CA SER A 529 -6.14 8.79 -16.07
C SER A 529 -6.48 7.72 -15.04
N ARG A 530 -6.09 6.47 -15.29
CA ARG A 530 -6.35 5.34 -14.40
C ARG A 530 -5.61 5.44 -13.06
N ALA A 531 -4.33 5.78 -13.07
CA ALA A 531 -3.55 5.91 -11.84
C ALA A 531 -4.11 7.03 -10.93
N CYS A 532 -4.64 8.10 -11.52
CA CYS A 532 -5.25 9.21 -10.78
C CYS A 532 -6.55 8.84 -10.07
N GLU A 533 -7.30 7.83 -10.52
CA GLU A 533 -8.56 7.41 -9.88
C GLU A 533 -8.34 6.80 -8.48
N VAL A 534 -7.17 6.19 -8.26
CA VAL A 534 -6.87 5.43 -7.02
C VAL A 534 -6.12 6.29 -5.98
N VAL A 535 -5.47 7.37 -6.41
CA VAL A 535 -4.61 8.19 -5.55
C VAL A 535 -5.28 9.46 -5.04
N ASN A 536 -4.76 10.01 -3.94
CA ASN A 536 -5.22 11.30 -3.41
C ASN A 536 -4.74 12.48 -4.27
N ARG A 537 -5.35 13.66 -4.06
CA ARG A 537 -5.02 14.88 -4.82
C ARG A 537 -3.53 15.27 -4.82
N SER A 538 -2.81 15.03 -3.72
CA SER A 538 -1.39 15.34 -3.65
C SER A 538 -0.54 14.45 -4.56
N TYR A 539 -0.87 13.16 -4.66
CA TYR A 539 -0.19 12.25 -5.58
C TYR A 539 -0.69 12.38 -7.01
N GLN A 540 -1.95 12.79 -7.24
CA GLN A 540 -2.45 13.13 -8.58
C GLN A 540 -1.62 14.23 -9.24
N GLU A 541 -1.34 15.32 -8.51
CA GLU A 541 -0.50 16.42 -9.02
C GLU A 541 0.93 15.94 -9.36
N LYS A 542 1.50 15.03 -8.56
CA LYS A 542 2.82 14.46 -8.82
C LYS A 542 2.83 13.52 -10.03
N LEU A 543 1.85 12.62 -10.14
CA LEU A 543 1.70 11.71 -11.27
C LEU A 543 1.48 12.48 -12.57
N HIS A 544 0.64 13.52 -12.54
CA HIS A 544 0.42 14.38 -13.68
C HIS A 544 1.71 15.06 -14.13
N ALA A 545 2.49 15.62 -13.19
CA ALA A 545 3.78 16.23 -13.52
C ALA A 545 4.76 15.20 -14.14
N GLU A 546 4.85 14.01 -13.56
CA GLU A 546 5.78 12.96 -14.00
C GLU A 546 5.42 12.41 -15.39
N LEU A 547 4.15 12.07 -15.62
CA LEU A 547 3.70 11.49 -16.89
C LEU A 547 3.54 12.55 -18.00
N SER A 548 3.28 13.81 -17.66
CA SER A 548 3.33 14.90 -18.66
C SER A 548 4.74 15.07 -19.24
N LEU A 549 5.77 14.95 -18.40
CA LEU A 549 7.15 14.95 -18.88
C LEU A 549 7.41 13.76 -19.82
N ALA A 550 6.94 12.56 -19.48
CA ALA A 550 7.08 11.40 -20.35
C ALA A 550 6.41 11.61 -21.72
N MET A 551 5.18 12.16 -21.73
CA MET A 551 4.43 12.51 -22.95
C MET A 551 5.19 13.55 -23.80
N ASP A 552 5.72 14.59 -23.18
CA ASP A 552 6.53 15.60 -23.86
C ASP A 552 7.79 14.97 -24.49
N GLU A 553 8.46 14.07 -23.77
CA GLU A 553 9.65 13.39 -24.29
C GLU A 553 9.32 12.47 -25.49
N PHE A 554 8.21 11.72 -25.46
CA PHE A 554 7.74 10.93 -26.62
C PHE A 554 7.39 11.82 -27.81
N MET A 555 6.63 12.91 -27.58
CA MET A 555 6.27 13.86 -28.62
C MET A 555 7.50 14.55 -29.23
N ASN A 556 8.52 14.83 -28.43
CA ASN A 556 9.77 15.41 -28.93
C ASN A 556 10.53 14.45 -29.87
N LEU A 557 10.45 13.14 -29.64
CA LEU A 557 11.06 12.15 -30.52
C LEU A 557 10.25 11.96 -31.81
N ALA A 558 8.92 11.99 -31.74
CA ALA A 558 8.06 12.03 -32.93
C ALA A 558 8.37 13.28 -33.81
N LYS A 559 8.51 14.46 -33.19
CA LYS A 559 8.94 15.70 -33.88
C LYS A 559 10.34 15.57 -34.51
N ALA A 560 11.26 14.89 -33.83
CA ALA A 560 12.59 14.63 -34.37
C ALA A 560 12.53 13.72 -35.61
N CYS A 561 11.64 12.72 -35.63
CA CYS A 561 11.36 11.89 -36.80
C CYS A 561 10.80 12.74 -37.96
N CYS A 562 9.86 13.64 -37.70
CA CYS A 562 9.33 14.57 -38.71
C CYS A 562 10.44 15.46 -39.32
N THR A 563 11.35 15.95 -38.47
CA THR A 563 12.51 16.74 -38.92
C THR A 563 13.47 15.90 -39.77
N ALA A 564 13.70 14.64 -39.38
CA ALA A 564 14.51 13.70 -40.13
C ALA A 564 13.91 13.35 -41.50
N LEU A 565 12.59 13.12 -41.58
CA LEU A 565 11.88 12.92 -42.85
C LEU A 565 12.03 14.13 -43.76
N CYS A 566 11.83 15.34 -43.24
CA CYS A 566 12.08 16.58 -43.99
C CYS A 566 13.53 16.63 -44.50
N GLY A 567 14.52 16.29 -43.66
CA GLY A 567 15.93 16.20 -44.07
C GLY A 567 16.15 15.25 -45.25
N ILE A 568 15.60 14.04 -45.18
CA ILE A 568 15.71 13.02 -46.24
C ILE A 568 15.10 13.52 -47.55
N VAL A 569 13.91 14.13 -47.51
CA VAL A 569 13.27 14.71 -48.71
C VAL A 569 14.15 15.79 -49.33
N PHE A 570 14.74 16.67 -48.51
CA PHE A 570 15.57 17.75 -49.02
C PHE A 570 16.93 17.29 -49.52
N ASP A 571 17.50 16.19 -49.04
CA ASP A 571 18.75 15.64 -49.57
C ASP A 571 18.64 15.30 -51.07
N ASP A 572 17.47 14.89 -51.55
CA ASP A 572 17.22 14.58 -52.96
C ASP A 572 17.05 15.83 -53.84
N VAL A 573 16.45 16.90 -53.30
CA VAL A 573 16.14 18.13 -54.07
C VAL A 573 17.16 19.26 -53.89
N LEU A 574 18.01 19.22 -52.87
CA LEU A 574 19.00 20.26 -52.55
C LEU A 574 19.90 20.65 -53.74
N PRO A 575 20.39 19.72 -54.59
CA PRO A 575 21.23 20.08 -55.75
C PRO A 575 20.55 21.02 -56.75
N VAL A 576 19.21 21.01 -56.81
CA VAL A 576 18.42 21.86 -57.72
C VAL A 576 18.35 23.29 -57.22
N PHE A 577 18.27 23.51 -55.90
CA PHE A 577 18.27 24.85 -55.29
C PHE A 577 19.56 25.62 -55.61
N GLY A 578 20.70 24.92 -55.77
CA GLY A 578 21.97 25.53 -56.20
C GLY A 578 21.99 26.03 -57.66
N GLN A 579 20.98 25.69 -58.46
CA GLN A 579 20.84 26.12 -59.85
C GLN A 579 19.83 27.27 -60.00
N LEU A 580 19.10 27.62 -58.94
CA LEU A 580 18.14 28.73 -58.94
C LEU A 580 18.84 30.06 -59.24
N PHE A 581 18.14 30.92 -59.97
CA PHE A 581 18.60 32.23 -60.44
C PHE A 581 19.82 32.21 -61.38
N THR A 582 20.27 31.04 -61.82
CA THR A 582 21.36 30.89 -62.81
C THR A 582 20.81 30.78 -64.25
N PRO A 583 21.65 30.74 -65.30
CA PRO A 583 21.16 30.52 -66.67
C PRO A 583 20.36 29.23 -66.87
N ALA A 584 20.59 28.19 -66.05
CA ALA A 584 19.81 26.94 -66.09
C ALA A 584 18.36 27.19 -65.63
N TRP A 585 18.17 27.98 -64.57
CA TRP A 585 16.86 28.39 -64.08
C TRP A 585 16.05 29.13 -65.15
N TYR A 586 16.66 29.88 -66.08
CA TYR A 586 15.89 30.54 -67.14
C TYR A 586 15.48 29.60 -68.29
N LYS A 587 16.30 28.60 -68.58
CA LYS A 587 16.10 27.70 -69.74
C LYS A 587 15.12 26.59 -69.44
N ASP A 588 15.26 25.97 -68.27
CA ASP A 588 14.50 24.78 -67.88
C ASP A 588 13.58 25.09 -66.69
N ASP A 589 12.51 24.33 -66.55
CA ASP A 589 11.62 24.41 -65.38
C ASP A 589 12.11 23.46 -64.27
N ILE A 590 13.24 23.85 -63.68
CA ILE A 590 13.92 23.05 -62.67
C ILE A 590 13.12 22.96 -61.36
N LEU A 591 12.25 23.94 -61.06
CA LEU A 591 11.47 23.94 -59.83
C LEU A 591 10.25 23.04 -59.92
N GLN A 592 9.64 22.89 -61.11
CA GLN A 592 8.57 21.92 -61.30
C GLN A 592 8.99 20.50 -60.94
N ALA A 593 10.25 20.11 -61.23
CA ALA A 593 10.80 18.81 -60.81
C ALA A 593 10.88 18.67 -59.28
N VAL A 594 11.24 19.75 -58.57
CA VAL A 594 11.24 19.78 -57.10
C VAL A 594 9.82 19.61 -56.56
N VAL A 595 8.84 20.36 -57.08
CA VAL A 595 7.44 20.28 -56.65
C VAL A 595 6.85 18.88 -56.89
N LEU A 596 7.17 18.24 -58.02
CA LEU A 596 6.75 16.86 -58.28
C LEU A 596 7.36 15.88 -57.28
N THR A 597 8.66 16.00 -56.99
CA THR A 597 9.34 15.14 -56.01
C THR A 597 8.76 15.33 -54.60
N LEU A 598 8.49 16.58 -54.19
CA LEU A 598 7.82 16.88 -52.91
C LEU A 598 6.41 16.28 -52.86
N LYS A 599 5.70 16.30 -53.99
CA LYS A 599 4.35 15.73 -54.11
C LYS A 599 4.37 14.21 -53.95
N ASP A 600 5.28 13.52 -54.61
CA ASP A 600 5.42 12.05 -54.51
C ASP A 600 5.68 11.65 -53.04
N TYR A 601 6.64 12.28 -52.36
CA TYR A 601 6.89 12.03 -50.93
C TYR A 601 5.69 12.35 -50.04
N SER A 602 4.96 13.43 -50.34
CA SER A 602 3.79 13.83 -49.54
C SER A 602 2.61 12.89 -49.72
N GLU A 603 2.45 12.29 -50.90
CA GLU A 603 1.44 11.25 -51.12
C GLU A 603 1.77 10.00 -50.29
N ASP A 604 3.04 9.56 -50.29
CA ASP A 604 3.49 8.43 -49.47
C ASP A 604 3.31 8.69 -47.96
N PHE A 605 3.64 9.88 -47.49
CA PHE A 605 3.44 10.27 -46.09
C PHE A 605 1.95 10.27 -45.73
N ARG A 606 1.08 10.80 -46.59
CA ARG A 606 -0.36 10.87 -46.34
C ARG A 606 -0.99 9.48 -46.17
N HIS A 607 -0.43 8.45 -46.82
CA HIS A 607 -0.98 7.10 -46.75
C HIS A 607 -0.62 6.33 -45.49
N HIS A 608 0.51 6.65 -44.84
CA HIS A 608 1.09 5.83 -43.79
C HIS A 608 1.46 6.58 -42.50
N LEU A 609 1.46 7.92 -42.50
CA LEU A 609 1.77 8.76 -41.36
C LEU A 609 0.48 9.31 -40.75
N HIS A 610 0.41 9.37 -39.42
CA HIS A 610 -0.74 9.93 -38.72
C HIS A 610 -1.00 11.39 -39.14
N GLU A 611 -2.26 11.80 -39.27
CA GLU A 611 -2.68 13.12 -39.83
C GLU A 611 -1.99 14.31 -39.14
N TYR A 612 -1.95 14.32 -37.81
CA TYR A 612 -1.23 15.34 -37.03
C TYR A 612 0.27 15.43 -37.38
N LEU A 613 0.94 14.29 -37.54
CA LEU A 613 2.37 14.23 -37.88
C LEU A 613 2.59 14.58 -39.35
N PHE A 614 1.65 14.24 -40.23
CA PHE A 614 1.66 14.63 -41.63
C PHE A 614 1.64 16.15 -41.77
N GLU A 615 0.68 16.84 -41.15
CA GLU A 615 0.64 18.31 -41.18
C GLU A 615 1.94 18.93 -40.65
N LEU A 616 2.50 18.34 -39.59
CA LEU A 616 3.77 18.79 -39.02
C LEU A 616 4.96 18.62 -39.98
N VAL A 617 5.08 17.47 -40.65
CA VAL A 617 6.15 17.23 -41.65
C VAL A 617 6.00 18.19 -42.82
N ILE A 618 4.79 18.36 -43.36
CA ILE A 618 4.56 19.28 -44.50
C ILE A 618 4.87 20.72 -44.11
N LYS A 619 4.55 21.14 -42.87
CA LYS A 619 4.93 22.45 -42.36
C LYS A 619 6.45 22.63 -42.30
N HIS A 620 7.19 21.62 -41.82
CA HIS A 620 8.65 21.65 -41.85
C HIS A 620 9.20 21.68 -43.28
N ILE A 621 8.55 20.99 -44.23
CA ILE A 621 8.94 21.03 -45.65
C ILE A 621 8.71 22.41 -46.25
N LEU A 622 7.57 23.05 -45.95
CA LEU A 622 7.25 24.41 -46.39
C LEU A 622 8.25 25.44 -45.84
N GLU A 623 8.54 25.39 -44.55
CA GLU A 623 9.55 26.25 -43.91
C GLU A 623 10.93 26.07 -44.55
N ARG A 624 11.34 24.81 -44.77
CA ARG A 624 12.63 24.48 -45.39
C ARG A 624 12.68 24.89 -46.86
N PHE A 625 11.59 24.74 -47.61
CA PHE A 625 11.47 25.19 -48.99
C PHE A 625 11.65 26.71 -49.09
N ALA A 626 10.91 27.47 -48.28
CA ALA A 626 10.93 28.92 -48.31
C ALA A 626 12.30 29.48 -47.91
N THR A 627 12.93 28.91 -46.88
CA THR A 627 14.29 29.29 -46.47
C THR A 627 15.33 29.00 -47.55
N LEU A 628 15.34 27.80 -48.14
CA LEU A 628 16.30 27.44 -49.20
C LEU A 628 16.12 28.27 -50.47
N TYR A 629 14.89 28.59 -50.86
CA TYR A 629 14.61 29.40 -52.04
C TYR A 629 15.08 30.85 -51.85
N LEU A 630 14.90 31.43 -50.65
CA LEU A 630 15.45 32.75 -50.31
C LEU A 630 16.99 32.70 -50.22
N ASP A 631 17.56 31.68 -49.57
CA ASP A 631 19.01 31.51 -49.46
C ASP A 631 19.70 31.37 -50.82
N ALA A 632 19.02 30.79 -51.82
CA ALA A 632 19.54 30.67 -53.17
C ALA A 632 19.86 32.02 -53.84
N VAL A 633 19.29 33.14 -53.34
CA VAL A 633 19.67 34.49 -53.77
C VAL A 633 21.16 34.73 -53.56
N ALA A 634 21.79 34.15 -52.53
CA ALA A 634 23.21 34.31 -52.23
C ALA A 634 24.14 33.68 -53.29
N ASN A 635 23.62 32.81 -54.15
CA ASN A 635 24.40 32.10 -55.16
C ASN A 635 25.26 33.05 -56.01
N LYS A 636 26.56 32.76 -56.14
CA LYS A 636 27.51 33.58 -56.91
C LYS A 636 27.16 33.62 -58.41
N GLY A 637 26.48 32.60 -58.92
CA GLY A 637 26.03 32.51 -60.30
C GLY A 637 24.68 33.19 -60.58
N ALA A 638 24.00 33.71 -59.55
CA ALA A 638 22.67 34.29 -59.67
C ALA A 638 22.69 35.62 -60.44
N ARG A 639 21.76 35.80 -61.37
CA ARG A 639 21.51 37.06 -62.08
C ARG A 639 20.03 37.24 -62.34
N PHE A 640 19.51 38.43 -62.08
CA PHE A 640 18.11 38.80 -62.33
C PHE A 640 18.01 39.64 -63.60
N THR A 641 17.46 39.06 -64.66
CA THR A 641 17.17 39.74 -65.94
C THR A 641 15.70 40.15 -66.01
N ARG A 642 15.39 41.45 -66.01
CA ARG A 642 14.00 41.94 -65.99
C ARG A 642 13.43 42.10 -67.41
N PRO A 643 12.14 41.76 -67.67
CA PRO A 643 11.11 41.30 -66.74
C PRO A 643 11.07 39.77 -66.53
N ALA A 644 11.89 39.00 -67.26
CA ALA A 644 11.84 37.54 -67.28
C ALA A 644 12.03 36.90 -65.88
N SER A 645 12.92 37.47 -65.06
CA SER A 645 13.15 37.02 -63.68
C SER A 645 11.93 37.15 -62.79
N VAL A 646 11.15 38.23 -62.94
CA VAL A 646 9.98 38.51 -62.11
C VAL A 646 8.85 37.55 -62.47
N ILE A 647 8.60 37.35 -63.77
CA ILE A 647 7.57 36.43 -64.26
C ILE A 647 7.87 35.01 -63.78
N LYS A 648 9.12 34.55 -63.92
CA LYS A 648 9.51 33.20 -63.51
C LYS A 648 9.47 33.02 -62.00
N PHE A 649 9.94 34.02 -61.23
CA PHE A 649 9.87 33.99 -59.77
C PHE A 649 8.42 33.88 -59.26
N HIS A 650 7.49 34.63 -59.84
CA HIS A 650 6.08 34.54 -59.46
C HIS A 650 5.47 33.18 -59.82
N ALA A 651 5.76 32.65 -61.01
CA ALA A 651 5.30 31.32 -61.41
C ALA A 651 5.81 30.22 -60.47
N ASP A 652 7.07 30.31 -60.05
CA ASP A 652 7.70 29.39 -59.11
C ASP A 652 7.02 29.41 -57.73
N VAL A 653 6.71 30.60 -57.21
CA VAL A 653 6.01 30.76 -55.92
C VAL A 653 4.56 30.30 -56.03
N GLU A 654 3.86 30.60 -57.13
CA GLU A 654 2.48 30.16 -57.38
C GLU A 654 2.38 28.63 -57.51
N ALA A 655 3.36 27.98 -58.13
CA ALA A 655 3.45 26.52 -58.20
C ALA A 655 3.62 25.89 -56.81
N ALA A 656 4.50 26.46 -55.98
CA ALA A 656 4.67 26.02 -54.60
C ALA A 656 3.41 26.26 -53.75
N GLU A 657 2.78 27.43 -53.86
CA GLU A 657 1.54 27.80 -53.18
C GLU A 657 0.40 26.83 -53.53
N THR A 658 0.26 26.50 -54.82
CA THR A 658 -0.74 25.54 -55.31
C THR A 658 -0.55 24.16 -54.70
N PHE A 659 0.70 23.70 -54.61
CA PHE A 659 1.04 22.41 -53.98
C PHE A 659 0.76 22.43 -52.47
N PHE A 660 1.34 23.36 -51.71
CA PHE A 660 1.23 23.36 -50.25
C PHE A 660 -0.20 23.58 -49.77
N ARG A 661 -1.04 24.30 -50.53
CA ARG A 661 -2.49 24.44 -50.23
C ARG A 661 -3.29 23.15 -50.40
N THR A 662 -2.74 22.13 -51.06
CA THR A 662 -3.38 20.80 -51.10
C THR A 662 -3.16 19.99 -49.82
N CYS A 663 -2.17 20.37 -49.02
CA CYS A 663 -1.71 19.64 -47.84
C CYS A 663 -1.91 20.41 -46.53
N LEU A 664 -1.91 21.74 -46.55
CA LEU A 664 -2.02 22.63 -45.39
C LEU A 664 -3.12 23.69 -45.56
N ASP A 665 -3.50 24.33 -44.46
CA ASP A 665 -4.42 25.45 -44.47
C ASP A 665 -3.82 26.69 -45.16
N ALA A 666 -4.67 27.46 -45.86
CA ALA A 666 -4.24 28.61 -46.64
C ALA A 666 -3.55 29.70 -45.80
N ILE A 667 -3.94 29.87 -44.53
CA ILE A 667 -3.38 30.91 -43.65
C ILE A 667 -1.91 30.59 -43.33
N THR A 668 -1.61 29.33 -43.00
CA THR A 668 -0.25 28.88 -42.73
C THR A 668 0.62 28.98 -43.99
N VAL A 669 0.10 28.57 -45.15
CA VAL A 669 0.85 28.65 -46.42
C VAL A 669 1.18 30.09 -46.77
N ASP A 670 0.18 30.98 -46.73
CA ASP A 670 0.35 32.40 -47.05
C ASP A 670 1.36 33.07 -46.11
N ALA A 671 1.32 32.75 -44.82
CA ALA A 671 2.26 33.32 -43.84
C ALA A 671 3.73 32.98 -44.14
N TRP A 672 4.02 31.75 -44.57
CA TRP A 672 5.38 31.29 -44.88
C TRP A 672 5.85 31.67 -46.28
N LEU A 673 4.93 31.84 -47.25
CA LEU A 673 5.26 32.26 -48.62
C LEU A 673 5.25 33.79 -48.81
N GLN A 674 4.63 34.56 -47.90
CA GLN A 674 4.64 36.02 -47.95
C GLN A 674 6.04 36.67 -48.07
N PRO A 675 7.09 36.22 -47.35
CA PRO A 675 8.46 36.72 -47.55
C PRO A 675 8.97 36.55 -48.99
N LEU A 676 8.57 35.47 -49.68
CA LEU A 676 8.92 35.22 -51.07
C LEU A 676 8.21 36.20 -51.99
N HIS A 677 6.90 36.42 -51.83
CA HIS A 677 6.17 37.42 -52.61
C HIS A 677 6.76 38.83 -52.45
N GLN A 678 7.12 39.22 -51.22
CA GLN A 678 7.78 40.52 -50.99
C GLN A 678 9.19 40.58 -51.58
N THR A 679 9.91 39.47 -51.63
CA THR A 679 11.21 39.38 -52.32
C THR A 679 11.03 39.54 -53.84
N GLY A 680 9.99 38.92 -54.40
CA GLY A 680 9.58 39.12 -55.80
C GLY A 680 9.27 40.58 -56.11
N ALA A 681 8.51 41.25 -55.23
CA ALA A 681 8.23 42.68 -55.33
C ALA A 681 9.52 43.52 -55.32
N LEU A 682 10.49 43.19 -54.45
CA LEU A 682 11.79 43.88 -54.39
C LEU A 682 12.62 43.72 -55.68
N ILE A 683 12.51 42.57 -56.35
CA ILE A 683 13.13 42.34 -57.67
C ILE A 683 12.40 43.15 -58.76
N GLU A 684 11.08 43.34 -58.62
CA GLU A 684 10.24 44.12 -59.53
C GLU A 684 10.35 45.64 -59.34
N SER A 685 10.67 46.14 -58.15
CA SER A 685 10.73 47.59 -57.89
C SER A 685 11.72 48.30 -58.81
N SER A 686 11.39 49.51 -59.26
CA SER A 686 12.36 50.39 -59.92
C SER A 686 13.43 50.88 -58.93
N ALA A 687 14.61 51.27 -59.43
CA ALA A 687 15.70 51.80 -58.60
C ALA A 687 15.27 53.01 -57.74
N THR A 688 14.24 53.76 -58.17
CA THR A 688 13.69 54.91 -57.44
C THR A 688 12.62 54.53 -56.42
N LEU A 689 11.95 53.38 -56.53
CA LEU A 689 10.83 52.98 -55.66
C LEU A 689 11.19 51.85 -54.69
N ILE A 690 12.33 51.19 -54.89
CA ILE A 690 12.79 50.05 -54.07
C ILE A 690 12.84 50.32 -52.57
N PHE A 691 12.98 51.59 -52.18
CA PHE A 691 12.97 51.97 -50.78
C PHE A 691 11.60 51.70 -50.14
N LEU A 692 10.48 51.92 -50.84
CA LEU A 692 9.13 51.68 -50.30
C LEU A 692 8.90 50.21 -49.98
N ASP A 693 9.24 49.33 -50.91
CA ASP A 693 9.07 47.89 -50.77
C ASP A 693 10.03 47.31 -49.73
N PHE A 694 11.27 47.81 -49.67
CA PHE A 694 12.19 47.49 -48.59
C PHE A 694 11.63 47.88 -47.22
N TYR A 695 11.06 49.08 -47.06
CA TYR A 695 10.50 49.51 -45.76
C TYR A 695 9.26 48.70 -45.38
N ALA A 696 8.41 48.35 -46.35
CA ALA A 696 7.25 47.49 -46.11
C ALA A 696 7.70 46.11 -45.59
N MET A 697 8.69 45.50 -46.25
CA MET A 697 9.28 44.23 -45.83
C MET A 697 10.00 44.35 -44.47
N LYS A 698 10.81 45.40 -44.25
CA LYS A 698 11.56 45.60 -43.00
C LYS A 698 10.67 45.85 -41.79
N LYS A 699 9.51 46.48 -41.99
CA LYS A 699 8.51 46.68 -40.93
C LYS A 699 7.88 45.36 -40.49
N GLN A 700 7.66 44.44 -41.43
CA GLN A 700 7.09 43.12 -41.16
C GLN A 700 8.15 42.11 -40.68
N TYR A 701 9.39 42.23 -41.17
CA TYR A 701 10.52 41.37 -40.86
C TYR A 701 11.72 42.20 -40.36
N PRO A 702 11.75 42.56 -39.06
CA PRO A 702 12.79 43.43 -38.51
C PRO A 702 14.21 42.85 -38.56
N ASP A 703 14.36 41.54 -38.65
CA ASP A 703 15.61 40.78 -38.75
C ASP A 703 16.16 40.66 -40.18
N LEU A 704 15.46 41.19 -41.20
CA LEU A 704 15.92 41.20 -42.61
C LEU A 704 17.36 41.72 -42.75
N PRO A 705 18.31 40.89 -43.23
CA PRO A 705 19.70 41.29 -43.44
C PRO A 705 19.84 42.31 -44.57
N LEU A 706 20.60 43.39 -44.33
CA LEU A 706 20.94 44.36 -45.39
C LEU A 706 21.86 43.75 -46.46
N SER A 707 22.60 42.70 -46.11
CA SER A 707 23.40 41.87 -47.03
C SER A 707 22.52 41.21 -48.08
N PHE A 708 21.37 40.67 -47.70
CA PHE A 708 20.39 40.05 -48.60
C PHE A 708 19.89 41.02 -49.67
N VAL A 709 19.44 42.21 -49.25
CA VAL A 709 18.93 43.25 -50.17
C VAL A 709 20.02 43.77 -51.08
N LYS A 710 21.24 43.93 -50.56
CA LYS A 710 22.41 44.32 -51.35
C LYS A 710 22.72 43.28 -52.44
N ASP A 711 22.64 42.00 -52.12
CA ASP A 711 22.89 40.91 -53.06
C ASP A 711 21.87 40.91 -54.21
N ILE A 712 20.58 41.12 -53.90
CA ILE A 712 19.52 41.28 -54.91
C ILE A 712 19.86 42.45 -55.84
N LEU A 713 20.21 43.61 -55.29
CA LEU A 713 20.57 44.81 -56.07
C LEU A 713 21.81 44.60 -56.96
N GLN A 714 22.83 43.91 -56.46
CA GLN A 714 24.06 43.65 -57.22
C GLN A 714 23.89 42.64 -58.36
N LYS A 715 22.90 41.75 -58.24
CA LYS A 715 22.64 40.67 -59.20
C LYS A 715 21.64 41.08 -60.29
N ARG A 716 21.05 42.28 -60.20
CA ARG A 716 20.17 42.86 -61.22
C ARG A 716 20.96 43.40 -62.41
N ASP A 717 20.41 43.25 -63.61
CA ASP A 717 20.99 43.73 -64.86
C ASP A 717 20.74 45.23 -65.12
N ASP A 718 19.71 45.80 -64.48
CA ASP A 718 19.25 47.18 -64.68
C ASP A 718 19.86 48.21 -63.70
N VAL A 719 20.68 47.78 -62.74
CA VAL A 719 21.24 48.66 -61.68
C VAL A 719 22.77 48.65 -61.71
N ASP A 720 23.36 49.83 -61.90
CA ASP A 720 24.81 50.00 -61.89
C ASP A 720 25.41 50.04 -60.47
N ARG A 721 26.70 49.71 -60.34
CA ARG A 721 27.40 49.71 -59.04
C ARG A 721 27.33 51.05 -58.28
N SER A 722 27.27 52.18 -58.98
CA SER A 722 27.09 53.51 -58.38
C SER A 722 25.70 53.66 -57.75
N GLN A 723 24.65 53.24 -58.46
CA GLN A 723 23.27 53.27 -58.00
C GLN A 723 23.06 52.32 -56.81
N VAL A 724 23.66 51.13 -56.82
CA VAL A 724 23.62 50.22 -55.66
C VAL A 724 24.21 50.90 -54.42
N LYS A 725 25.32 51.64 -54.56
CA LYS A 725 25.95 52.32 -53.42
C LYS A 725 25.06 53.44 -52.87
N GLU A 726 24.45 54.25 -53.74
CA GLU A 726 23.54 55.34 -53.37
C GLU A 726 22.26 54.83 -52.69
N ILE A 727 21.64 53.78 -53.25
CA ILE A 727 20.47 53.11 -52.67
C ILE A 727 20.84 52.54 -51.29
N MET A 728 21.94 51.81 -51.17
CA MET A 728 22.38 51.22 -49.90
C MET A 728 22.75 52.27 -48.84
N GLU A 729 23.29 53.43 -49.23
CA GLU A 729 23.56 54.54 -48.31
C GLU A 729 22.25 55.14 -47.78
N THR A 730 21.26 55.30 -48.65
CA THR A 730 19.90 55.76 -48.29
C THR A 730 19.22 54.79 -47.32
N LEU A 731 19.29 53.49 -47.61
CA LEU A 731 18.72 52.45 -46.74
C LEU A 731 19.45 52.39 -45.39
N ASN A 732 20.78 52.46 -45.37
CA ASN A 732 21.57 52.45 -44.12
C ASN A 732 21.31 53.67 -43.24
N ASN A 733 21.23 54.87 -43.82
CA ASN A 733 20.98 56.09 -43.06
C ASN A 733 19.60 56.07 -42.40
N LYS A 734 18.62 55.46 -43.06
CA LYS A 734 17.26 55.34 -42.53
C LYS A 734 17.13 54.23 -41.49
N VAL A 735 17.76 53.07 -41.68
CA VAL A 735 17.83 52.01 -40.65
C VAL A 735 18.51 52.51 -39.37
N LYS A 736 19.54 53.36 -39.48
CA LYS A 736 20.18 54.03 -38.33
C LYS A 736 19.29 55.07 -37.63
N SER A 737 18.28 55.59 -38.31
CA SER A 737 17.36 56.60 -37.78
C SER A 737 16.17 56.02 -37.02
N GLU A 738 15.95 54.70 -37.08
CA GLU A 738 14.87 54.02 -36.36
C GLU A 738 15.31 53.59 -34.94
N PRO A 739 14.41 53.65 -33.94
CA PRO A 739 14.74 53.30 -32.56
C PRO A 739 15.03 51.81 -32.41
N SER A 740 16.12 51.50 -31.68
CA SER A 740 16.75 50.17 -31.52
C SER A 740 15.90 49.08 -30.81
N GLY A 741 14.60 49.31 -30.60
CA GLY A 741 13.68 48.40 -29.90
C GLY A 741 13.05 47.31 -30.78
N MET A 742 13.14 47.39 -32.10
CA MET A 742 12.49 46.45 -33.04
C MET A 742 13.36 45.23 -33.45
N HIS A 743 14.61 45.12 -33.02
CA HIS A 743 15.56 44.11 -33.51
C HIS A 743 15.47 42.71 -32.87
N LYS A 744 14.40 42.38 -32.11
CA LYS A 744 14.36 41.14 -31.31
C LYS A 744 13.43 40.04 -31.82
N THR A 745 12.59 40.30 -32.82
CA THR A 745 11.71 39.27 -33.37
C THR A 745 12.46 38.47 -34.44
N GLN A 746 12.78 37.22 -34.14
CA GLN A 746 13.34 36.27 -35.11
C GLN A 746 12.25 35.82 -36.08
N THR A 747 12.53 35.88 -37.38
CA THR A 747 11.64 35.45 -38.46
C THR A 747 12.38 34.49 -39.39
N ILE A 748 11.77 34.14 -40.54
CA ILE A 748 12.40 33.30 -41.58
C ILE A 748 13.80 33.80 -41.98
N PHE A 749 14.04 35.12 -41.94
CA PHE A 749 15.32 35.69 -42.34
C PHE A 749 16.46 35.38 -41.37
N SER A 750 16.15 35.10 -40.10
CA SER A 750 17.14 34.63 -39.11
C SER A 750 17.58 33.17 -39.32
N GLN A 751 16.86 32.41 -40.15
CA GLN A 751 17.16 31.01 -40.48
C GLN A 751 18.01 30.87 -41.75
N LEU A 752 18.26 31.97 -42.47
CA LEU A 752 19.09 32.00 -43.66
C LEU A 752 20.55 31.71 -43.30
N THR A 753 21.16 30.75 -44.00
CA THR A 753 22.51 30.28 -43.71
C THR A 753 23.59 31.13 -44.36
N ASN A 754 23.24 31.90 -45.40
CA ASN A 754 24.19 32.67 -46.19
C ASN A 754 24.28 34.17 -45.81
N TYR A 755 23.54 34.65 -44.80
CA TYR A 755 23.31 36.09 -44.58
C TYR A 755 23.50 36.62 -43.16
#